data_AF-A0A9K3Q333-F1
#
_entry.id   AF-A0A9K3Q333-F1
#
_cell.length_a   1.000
_cell.length_b   1.000
_cell.length_c   1.000
_cell.angle_alpha   90.00
_cell.angle_beta   90.00
_cell.angle_gamma   90.00
#
_symmetry.space_group_name_H-M   'P 1'
#
loop_
_entity.id
_entity.type
_entity.pdbx_description
1 polymer ?
#
loop_
_entity_poly.entity_id
_entity_poly.type
_entity_poly.pdbx_seq_one_letter_code
_entity_poly.pdbx_strand_id
1 'polypeptide(L)'
;MEETDENDDVVSSLVQAVHINLNNNFDASVMPALKEQLKEDYWNAVCVSSDRPTSDEWFDRIYHQHNEPGRHYHTAVHLKEILDYVTILREGGVVSKNLFAVIVWATFFHDLVYDPKSNKNEKESAVRWLDFCEVMSIDNVTAKMVETIILATEKHQLIPMPDNQDMEQAQALFLDMDMAVLGKSKDSYMAYAALIRREYSFVELDVYCSKRSEILRKFTETTIYKTSVFQRAMEDRARANLHAEIELLEQGTIPSGIATKQESDEQNSDALVFTEVTSDDHLIISLCQQLRLCVFVEEQGIPQEVEIDGKDECPETTHILVQSSLDSTTVIGTGRIIVPKSNDEKSPRTASLGRIAISRPWRRKGLGTQIMKRLEDIARRKSVYRLQLSPHHYLEKFYQNLGFTRVSDWESVVNDCCQLIRMEKILGDSAAFGEALSNGSKRGPKRICLFGTSANPPTGSGGHVGVVQGLLDLTKEDNYTLLFDEVHVLPVYYHTFANKRQLLAPYGHRVAMCELAFADLSSNNRVVISRAEERSFHRHLGRISEEKDLATLQVGTADLLEMLLEEANESNAEVEFSFCLGADTFLDLTAWKWKRSKDVLRLLEGRLVVVHREGMAKKEELLDRIKHVNDTEGGRVMMMDVPVLEDVSSSKARELTAKHDLQKLVPPKVVDYIQLHKLYSFGEGI
;
A
#
# COMPACT_ATOMS: atom_id res chain seq x y z
N MET A 1 3.79 39.33 36.26
CA MET A 1 4.70 39.46 35.10
C MET A 1 5.29 38.12 34.69
N GLU A 2 5.42 37.13 35.58
CA GLU A 2 5.88 35.78 35.20
C GLU A 2 4.76 34.91 34.56
N GLU A 3 3.49 34.98 35.01
CA GLU A 3 2.36 34.22 34.42
C GLU A 3 2.00 34.60 32.97
N THR A 4 2.40 35.80 32.52
CA THR A 4 2.13 36.27 31.15
C THR A 4 3.17 35.77 30.15
N ASP A 5 4.42 35.56 30.59
CA ASP A 5 5.50 35.03 29.73
C ASP A 5 5.37 33.51 29.53
N GLU A 6 5.01 32.74 30.58
CA GLU A 6 4.81 31.29 30.45
C GLU A 6 3.61 30.95 29.53
N ASN A 7 2.52 31.72 29.60
CA ASN A 7 1.39 31.54 28.69
C ASN A 7 1.72 31.92 27.24
N ASP A 8 2.58 32.92 27.02
CA ASP A 8 2.98 33.31 25.65
C ASP A 8 3.93 32.27 25.03
N ASP A 9 4.82 31.67 25.82
CA ASP A 9 5.71 30.59 25.38
C ASP A 9 4.94 29.29 25.03
N VAL A 10 3.91 28.93 25.82
CA VAL A 10 3.02 27.79 25.51
C VAL A 10 2.21 28.06 24.24
N VAL A 11 1.63 29.26 24.11
CA VAL A 11 0.88 29.65 22.91
C VAL A 11 1.80 29.68 21.69
N SER A 12 3.03 30.19 21.80
CA SER A 12 4.02 30.22 20.72
C SER A 12 4.42 28.81 20.26
N SER A 13 4.66 27.89 21.21
CA SER A 13 4.98 26.49 20.92
C SER A 13 3.82 25.77 20.22
N LEU A 14 2.58 26.02 20.67
CA LEU A 14 1.38 25.48 20.04
C LEU A 14 1.12 26.07 18.66
N VAL A 15 1.34 27.38 18.47
CA VAL A 15 1.28 28.02 17.16
C VAL A 15 2.27 27.36 16.19
N GLN A 16 3.46 26.98 16.66
CA GLN A 16 4.44 26.25 15.85
C GLN A 16 3.99 24.81 15.55
N ALA A 17 3.42 24.08 16.52
CA ALA A 17 2.90 22.72 16.30
C ALA A 17 1.72 22.72 15.32
N VAL A 18 0.81 23.68 15.45
CA VAL A 18 -0.28 23.92 14.51
C VAL A 18 0.30 24.25 13.13
N HIS A 19 1.34 25.10 13.04
CA HIS A 19 2.04 25.39 11.78
C HIS A 19 2.68 24.18 11.11
N ILE A 20 3.20 23.23 11.88
CA ILE A 20 3.78 21.99 11.33
C ILE A 20 2.66 21.12 10.73
N ASN A 21 1.49 21.08 11.36
CA ASN A 21 0.34 20.34 10.84
C ASN A 21 -0.33 21.01 9.60
N LEU A 22 -0.08 22.29 9.35
CA LEU A 22 -0.61 23.02 8.18
C LEU A 22 -0.13 22.48 6.82
N ASN A 23 0.93 21.67 6.80
CA ASN A 23 1.49 21.05 5.60
C ASN A 23 1.20 19.55 5.50
N ASN A 24 0.57 18.94 6.51
CA ASN A 24 0.14 17.55 6.44
C ASN A 24 -1.16 17.49 5.63
N ASN A 25 -1.06 17.02 4.38
CA ASN A 25 -2.24 16.56 3.64
C ASN A 25 -2.48 15.11 4.04
N PHE A 26 -3.70 14.79 4.45
CA PHE A 26 -4.06 13.43 4.79
C PHE A 26 -4.06 12.53 3.54
N ASP A 27 -3.50 11.33 3.70
CA ASP A 27 -3.16 10.36 2.68
C ASP A 27 -4.33 9.39 2.42
N ALA A 28 -4.87 9.35 1.19
CA ALA A 28 -6.01 8.52 0.83
C ALA A 28 -5.65 7.02 0.71
N SER A 29 -4.36 6.67 0.64
CA SER A 29 -3.89 5.29 0.67
C SER A 29 -4.05 4.64 2.05
N VAL A 30 -4.33 5.43 3.09
CA VAL A 30 -4.50 4.98 4.47
C VAL A 30 -5.94 4.55 4.75
N MET A 31 -6.92 4.70 3.85
CA MET A 31 -8.35 4.49 4.16
C MET A 31 -8.71 3.19 4.93
N PRO A 32 -8.12 2.00 4.63
CA PRO A 32 -8.32 0.80 5.47
C PRO A 32 -7.72 0.92 6.88
N ALA A 33 -6.53 1.53 7.00
CA ALA A 33 -5.89 1.82 8.28
C ALA A 33 -6.51 3.04 8.99
N LEU A 34 -7.17 3.97 8.28
CA LEU A 34 -7.83 5.15 8.81
C LEU A 34 -9.02 4.74 9.65
N LYS A 35 -9.82 3.77 9.17
CA LYS A 35 -10.92 3.20 9.94
C LYS A 35 -10.41 2.66 11.28
N GLU A 36 -9.39 1.82 11.25
CA GLU A 36 -8.80 1.24 12.46
C GLU A 36 -8.13 2.31 13.34
N GLN A 37 -7.47 3.31 12.75
CA GLN A 37 -6.83 4.39 13.48
C GLN A 37 -7.86 5.27 14.21
N LEU A 38 -8.92 5.71 13.52
CA LEU A 38 -10.02 6.46 14.14
C LEU A 38 -10.67 5.65 15.27
N LYS A 39 -10.78 4.33 15.09
CA LYS A 39 -11.35 3.43 16.09
C LYS A 39 -10.45 3.29 17.32
N GLU A 40 -9.21 2.87 17.12
CA GLU A 40 -8.28 2.53 18.19
C GLU A 40 -7.76 3.77 18.94
N ASP A 41 -7.38 4.82 18.21
CA ASP A 41 -6.75 6.00 18.83
C ASP A 41 -7.76 6.91 19.54
N TYR A 42 -9.00 6.97 19.04
CA TYR A 42 -9.99 7.96 19.47
C TYR A 42 -11.31 7.37 19.95
N TRP A 43 -12.00 6.58 19.13
CA TRP A 43 -13.34 6.06 19.48
C TRP A 43 -13.31 5.15 20.72
N ASN A 44 -12.41 4.18 20.74
CA ASN A 44 -12.21 3.26 21.86
C ASN A 44 -11.80 4.00 23.14
N ALA A 45 -11.05 5.11 23.00
CA ALA A 45 -10.60 5.91 24.13
C ALA A 45 -11.75 6.65 24.85
N VAL A 46 -12.85 6.93 24.15
CA VAL A 46 -14.02 7.60 24.74
C VAL A 46 -15.18 6.64 25.08
N CYS A 47 -15.16 5.41 24.59
CA CYS A 47 -16.20 4.39 24.84
C CYS A 47 -15.79 3.25 25.81
N VAL A 48 -14.82 3.50 26.70
CA VAL A 48 -14.12 2.47 27.52
C VAL A 48 -15.03 1.59 28.40
N SER A 49 -16.17 2.10 28.86
CA SER A 49 -17.09 1.41 29.79
C SER A 49 -18.39 0.91 29.16
N SER A 50 -18.55 1.02 27.85
CA SER A 50 -19.80 0.72 27.16
C SER A 50 -19.83 -0.72 26.63
N ASP A 51 -21.04 -1.21 26.29
CA ASP A 51 -21.22 -2.48 25.61
C ASP A 51 -20.47 -2.46 24.26
N ARG A 52 -19.33 -3.16 24.18
CA ARG A 52 -18.40 -3.08 23.04
C ARG A 52 -19.07 -3.40 21.70
N PRO A 53 -19.89 -4.45 21.55
CA PRO A 53 -20.62 -4.71 20.31
C PRO A 53 -21.47 -3.52 19.86
N THR A 54 -22.25 -2.95 20.78
CA THR A 54 -23.09 -1.78 20.49
C THR A 54 -22.26 -0.55 20.12
N SER A 55 -21.13 -0.31 20.81
CA SER A 55 -20.20 0.78 20.48
C SER A 55 -19.60 0.64 19.07
N ASP A 56 -19.20 -0.58 18.71
CA ASP A 56 -18.59 -0.90 17.43
C ASP A 56 -19.58 -0.74 16.27
N GLU A 57 -20.84 -1.16 16.46
CA GLU A 57 -21.91 -0.95 15.47
C GLU A 57 -22.15 0.54 15.17
N TRP A 58 -22.12 1.39 16.21
CA TRP A 58 -22.23 2.83 16.04
C TRP A 58 -21.04 3.42 15.30
N PHE A 59 -19.81 3.00 15.64
CA PHE A 59 -18.62 3.44 14.92
C PHE A 59 -18.66 3.07 13.44
N ASP A 60 -19.01 1.82 13.13
CA ASP A 60 -19.10 1.34 11.75
C ASP A 60 -20.13 2.13 10.95
N ARG A 61 -21.27 2.45 11.58
CA ARG A 61 -22.29 3.32 10.97
C ARG A 61 -21.77 4.72 10.70
N ILE A 62 -21.12 5.35 11.68
CA ILE A 62 -20.54 6.70 11.55
C ILE A 62 -19.52 6.73 10.42
N TYR A 63 -18.60 5.76 10.41
CA TYR A 63 -17.57 5.65 9.39
C TYR A 63 -18.18 5.46 7.99
N HIS A 64 -19.19 4.59 7.85
CA HIS A 64 -19.88 4.40 6.58
C HIS A 64 -20.55 5.69 6.08
N GLN A 65 -21.28 6.40 6.95
CA GLN A 65 -21.97 7.64 6.57
C GLN A 65 -21.00 8.73 6.10
N HIS A 66 -19.85 8.87 6.75
CA HIS A 66 -18.79 9.79 6.32
C HIS A 66 -18.04 9.33 5.05
N ASN A 67 -18.32 8.15 4.50
CA ASN A 67 -17.73 7.69 3.25
C ASN A 67 -18.78 7.49 2.14
N GLU A 68 -19.96 8.07 2.30
CA GLU A 68 -21.00 8.03 1.26
C GLU A 68 -20.53 8.75 -0.03
N PRO A 69 -20.84 8.23 -1.23
CA PRO A 69 -20.29 8.73 -2.50
C PRO A 69 -20.52 10.23 -2.80
N GLY A 70 -21.54 10.83 -2.19
CA GLY A 70 -21.88 12.25 -2.37
C GLY A 70 -21.07 13.21 -1.50
N ARG A 71 -20.27 12.71 -0.56
CA ARG A 71 -19.39 13.50 0.30
C ARG A 71 -18.00 13.56 -0.33
N HIS A 72 -17.51 14.78 -0.57
CA HIS A 72 -16.17 14.98 -1.14
C HIS A 72 -15.22 15.65 -0.16
N TYR A 73 -15.71 16.60 0.64
CA TYR A 73 -14.97 17.21 1.74
C TYR A 73 -15.36 16.58 3.08
N HIS A 74 -16.66 16.47 3.35
CA HIS A 74 -17.21 16.05 4.66
C HIS A 74 -17.10 14.53 4.87
N THR A 75 -15.86 14.02 4.85
CA THR A 75 -15.52 12.61 4.83
C THR A 75 -14.80 12.16 6.12
N ALA A 76 -14.47 10.87 6.25
CA ALA A 76 -13.66 10.37 7.36
C ALA A 76 -12.26 11.04 7.43
N VAL A 77 -11.78 11.58 6.31
CA VAL A 77 -10.55 12.40 6.27
C VAL A 77 -10.72 13.68 7.08
N HIS A 78 -11.84 14.40 6.92
CA HIS A 78 -12.14 15.62 7.70
C HIS A 78 -12.15 15.33 9.20
N LEU A 79 -12.75 14.19 9.61
CA LEU A 79 -12.74 13.77 11.01
C LEU A 79 -11.32 13.62 11.56
N LYS A 80 -10.44 12.99 10.79
CA LYS A 80 -9.04 12.79 11.17
C LYS A 80 -8.27 14.11 11.27
N GLU A 81 -8.52 15.05 10.36
CA GLU A 81 -7.90 16.37 10.42
C GLU A 81 -8.26 17.13 11.69
N ILE A 82 -9.55 17.11 12.10
CA ILE A 82 -9.98 17.67 13.38
C ILE A 82 -9.28 16.97 14.54
N LEU A 83 -9.26 15.63 14.55
CA LEU A 83 -8.67 14.83 15.63
C LEU A 83 -7.15 15.01 15.77
N ASP A 84 -6.43 15.32 14.68
CA ASP A 84 -5.01 15.66 14.75
C ASP A 84 -4.77 16.97 15.50
N TYR A 85 -5.64 17.97 15.31
CA TYR A 85 -5.59 19.18 16.13
C TYR A 85 -5.96 18.89 17.59
N VAL A 86 -6.92 17.99 17.86
CA VAL A 86 -7.24 17.57 19.23
C VAL A 86 -6.01 16.98 19.93
N THR A 87 -5.24 16.13 19.24
CA THR A 87 -4.00 15.56 19.78
C THR A 87 -2.98 16.65 20.12
N ILE A 88 -2.71 17.57 19.19
CA ILE A 88 -1.76 18.68 19.39
C ILE A 88 -2.17 19.53 20.59
N LEU A 89 -3.45 19.91 20.68
CA LEU A 89 -3.95 20.76 21.75
C LEU A 89 -3.99 20.05 23.10
N ARG A 90 -4.20 18.73 23.12
CA ARG A 90 -4.14 17.91 24.33
C ARG A 90 -2.71 17.77 24.84
N GLU A 91 -1.75 17.50 23.95
CA GLU A 91 -0.32 17.44 24.29
C GLU A 91 0.20 18.79 24.78
N GLY A 92 -0.29 19.89 24.21
CA GLY A 92 -0.02 21.25 24.67
C GLY A 92 -0.78 21.69 25.92
N GLY A 93 -1.57 20.82 26.54
CA GLY A 93 -2.28 21.11 27.80
C GLY A 93 -3.50 22.03 27.67
N VAL A 94 -3.94 22.39 26.46
CA VAL A 94 -5.12 23.24 26.22
C VAL A 94 -6.42 22.44 26.36
N VAL A 95 -6.42 21.19 25.87
CA VAL A 95 -7.58 20.30 25.98
C VAL A 95 -7.45 19.43 27.24
N SER A 96 -8.30 19.69 28.22
CA SER A 96 -8.37 18.89 29.45
C SER A 96 -8.91 17.49 29.20
N LYS A 97 -8.70 16.57 30.15
CA LYS A 97 -9.21 15.18 30.04
C LYS A 97 -10.74 15.13 29.91
N ASN A 98 -11.46 16.03 30.56
CA ASN A 98 -12.92 16.08 30.50
C ASN A 98 -13.39 16.61 29.13
N LEU A 99 -12.69 17.61 28.58
CA LEU A 99 -13.02 18.17 27.26
C LEU A 99 -12.66 17.24 26.11
N PHE A 100 -11.64 16.38 26.28
CA PHE A 100 -11.21 15.45 25.25
C PHE A 100 -12.37 14.57 24.75
N ALA A 101 -13.14 13.96 25.66
CA ALA A 101 -14.24 13.08 25.28
C ALA A 101 -15.36 13.85 24.55
N VAL A 102 -15.72 15.03 25.05
CA VAL A 102 -16.73 15.92 24.46
C VAL A 102 -16.35 16.31 23.03
N ILE A 103 -15.11 16.74 22.81
CA ILE A 103 -14.63 17.18 21.50
C ILE A 103 -14.53 16.00 20.51
N VAL A 104 -14.05 14.84 20.97
CA VAL A 104 -13.96 13.64 20.12
C VAL A 104 -15.35 13.18 19.69
N TRP A 105 -16.34 13.10 20.60
CA TRP A 105 -17.72 12.78 20.22
C TRP A 105 -18.32 13.83 19.30
N ALA A 106 -18.13 15.13 19.57
CA ALA A 106 -18.60 16.17 18.65
C ALA A 106 -18.00 16.00 17.24
N THR A 107 -16.73 15.60 17.15
CA THR A 107 -16.06 15.35 15.86
C THR A 107 -16.79 14.27 15.08
N PHE A 108 -17.03 13.11 15.68
CA PHE A 108 -17.70 12.00 15.00
C PHE A 108 -19.17 12.27 14.62
N PHE A 109 -19.84 13.20 15.30
CA PHE A 109 -21.28 13.41 15.14
C PHE A 109 -21.67 14.70 14.39
N HIS A 110 -20.85 15.76 14.34
CA HIS A 110 -21.29 17.07 13.83
C HIS A 110 -21.87 17.03 12.40
N ASP A 111 -21.22 16.29 11.49
CA ASP A 111 -21.67 16.08 10.10
C ASP A 111 -22.11 14.64 9.82
N LEU A 112 -22.56 13.91 10.84
CA LEU A 112 -23.02 12.54 10.68
C LEU A 112 -24.20 12.44 9.69
N VAL A 113 -25.11 13.40 9.74
CA VAL A 113 -26.14 13.60 8.72
C VAL A 113 -25.72 14.77 7.85
N TYR A 114 -25.55 14.54 6.55
CA TYR A 114 -25.10 15.56 5.61
C TYR A 114 -25.79 15.39 4.26
N ASP A 115 -26.59 16.39 3.90
CA ASP A 115 -27.10 16.59 2.54
C ASP A 115 -26.90 18.06 2.18
N PRO A 116 -26.11 18.42 1.14
CA PRO A 116 -25.87 19.81 0.76
C PRO A 116 -27.14 20.54 0.27
N LYS A 117 -28.26 19.83 0.08
CA LYS A 117 -29.58 20.42 -0.23
C LYS A 117 -30.42 20.72 1.01
N SER A 118 -30.01 20.21 2.17
CA SER A 118 -30.74 20.33 3.43
C SER A 118 -30.15 21.43 4.31
N ASN A 119 -31.00 22.08 5.10
CA ASN A 119 -30.62 23.05 6.14
C ASN A 119 -30.89 22.52 7.56
N LYS A 120 -30.99 21.20 7.70
CA LYS A 120 -31.29 20.50 8.95
C LYS A 120 -30.17 19.58 9.41
N ASN A 121 -29.05 19.55 8.67
CA ASN A 121 -27.96 18.61 8.88
C ASN A 121 -27.49 18.58 10.34
N GLU A 122 -27.20 19.74 10.91
CA GLU A 122 -26.68 19.89 12.28
C GLU A 122 -27.71 19.44 13.32
N LYS A 123 -28.99 19.75 13.10
CA LYS A 123 -30.10 19.34 13.99
C LYS A 123 -30.33 17.83 13.93
N GLU A 124 -30.26 17.24 12.74
CA GLU A 124 -30.43 15.80 12.54
C GLU A 124 -29.22 15.02 13.07
N SER A 125 -28.01 15.53 12.88
CA SER A 125 -26.76 15.06 13.51
C SER A 125 -26.86 15.09 15.04
N ALA A 126 -27.35 16.19 15.61
CA ALA A 126 -27.58 16.32 17.06
C ALA A 126 -28.61 15.29 17.56
N VAL A 127 -29.68 15.00 16.80
CA VAL A 127 -30.62 13.92 17.14
C VAL A 127 -29.92 12.55 17.15
N ARG A 128 -29.06 12.25 16.17
CA ARG A 128 -28.29 10.99 16.16
C ARG A 128 -27.35 10.86 17.34
N TRP A 129 -26.78 11.98 17.79
CA TRP A 129 -26.00 12.02 19.01
C TRP A 129 -26.84 11.68 20.26
N LEU A 130 -28.06 12.22 20.37
CA LEU A 130 -28.95 11.90 21.48
C LEU A 130 -29.42 10.44 21.46
N ASP A 131 -29.70 9.87 20.28
CA ASP A 131 -29.97 8.44 20.10
C ASP A 131 -28.80 7.59 20.67
N PHE A 132 -27.55 7.97 20.34
CA PHE A 132 -26.35 7.31 20.86
C PHE A 132 -26.24 7.47 22.38
N CYS A 133 -26.53 8.65 22.94
CA CYS A 133 -26.49 8.89 24.38
C CYS A 133 -27.44 7.99 25.16
N GLU A 134 -28.67 7.79 24.65
CA GLU A 134 -29.66 6.91 25.26
C GLU A 134 -29.16 5.47 25.30
N VAL A 135 -28.64 4.97 24.18
CA VAL A 135 -28.14 3.60 24.06
C VAL A 135 -26.90 3.38 24.93
N MET A 136 -26.00 4.36 24.99
CA MET A 136 -24.70 4.25 25.65
C MET A 136 -24.71 4.73 27.10
N SER A 137 -25.86 5.19 27.60
CA SER A 137 -26.04 5.76 28.95
C SER A 137 -25.07 6.91 29.25
N ILE A 138 -24.86 7.79 28.27
CA ILE A 138 -24.05 9.01 28.46
C ILE A 138 -24.81 9.98 29.37
N ASP A 139 -24.12 10.62 30.30
CA ASP A 139 -24.75 11.53 31.24
C ASP A 139 -25.29 12.80 30.55
N ASN A 140 -26.37 13.36 31.10
CA ASN A 140 -27.06 14.50 30.50
C ASN A 140 -26.19 15.76 30.36
N VAL A 141 -25.17 15.93 31.20
CA VAL A 141 -24.28 17.10 31.12
C VAL A 141 -23.40 16.97 29.89
N THR A 142 -22.71 15.83 29.74
CA THR A 142 -21.90 15.51 28.56
C THR A 142 -22.73 15.50 27.28
N ALA A 143 -23.91 14.88 27.31
CA ALA A 143 -24.83 14.84 26.18
C ALA A 143 -25.20 16.26 25.71
N LYS A 144 -25.50 17.16 26.64
CA LYS A 144 -25.83 18.56 26.33
C LYS A 144 -24.64 19.33 25.76
N MET A 145 -23.44 19.08 26.28
CA MET A 145 -22.22 19.74 25.79
C MET A 145 -21.95 19.39 24.32
N VAL A 146 -21.95 18.10 23.98
CA VAL A 146 -21.73 17.67 22.58
C VAL A 146 -22.85 18.16 21.66
N GLU A 147 -24.11 18.06 22.08
CA GLU A 147 -25.26 18.58 21.32
C GLU A 147 -25.08 20.08 21.00
N THR A 148 -24.71 20.88 22.00
CA THR A 148 -24.49 22.32 21.81
C THR A 148 -23.32 22.61 20.86
N ILE A 149 -22.22 21.83 20.90
CA ILE A 149 -21.11 22.00 19.94
C ILE A 149 -21.59 21.72 18.52
N ILE A 150 -22.31 20.61 18.30
CA ILE A 150 -22.87 20.26 16.99
C ILE A 150 -23.76 21.39 16.47
N LEU A 151 -24.68 21.89 17.29
CA LEU A 151 -25.58 22.99 16.91
C LEU A 151 -24.85 24.32 16.65
N ALA A 152 -23.70 24.55 17.28
CA ALA A 152 -22.91 25.76 17.05
C ALA A 152 -22.28 25.80 15.65
N THR A 153 -22.08 24.64 15.00
CA THR A 153 -21.55 24.55 13.62
C THR A 153 -22.49 25.13 12.56
N GLU A 154 -23.81 25.17 12.80
CA GLU A 154 -24.81 25.71 11.84
C GLU A 154 -24.51 27.17 11.44
N LYS A 155 -23.91 27.94 12.34
CA LYS A 155 -23.57 29.36 12.13
C LYS A 155 -22.11 29.70 12.41
N HIS A 156 -21.30 28.70 12.78
CA HIS A 156 -19.93 28.86 13.27
C HIS A 156 -19.81 29.96 14.35
N GLN A 157 -20.78 29.99 15.27
CA GLN A 157 -20.88 30.98 16.35
C GLN A 157 -21.11 30.28 17.69
N LEU A 158 -20.47 30.79 18.73
CA LEU A 158 -20.66 30.31 20.09
C LEU A 158 -22.13 30.46 20.50
N ILE A 159 -22.71 29.39 21.02
CA ILE A 159 -24.02 29.44 21.67
C ILE A 159 -23.79 29.88 23.12
N PRO A 160 -24.36 31.02 23.56
CA PRO A 160 -24.12 31.53 24.91
C PRO A 160 -24.56 30.54 25.99
N MET A 161 -23.63 30.19 26.87
CA MET A 161 -23.86 29.32 28.02
C MET A 161 -23.30 30.02 29.28
N PRO A 162 -24.12 30.79 30.01
CA PRO A 162 -23.68 31.50 31.20
C PRO A 162 -23.03 30.54 32.21
N ASP A 163 -21.91 30.98 32.80
CA ASP A 163 -21.22 30.30 33.91
C ASP A 163 -20.58 28.92 33.59
N ASN A 164 -20.30 28.62 32.31
CA ASN A 164 -19.57 27.40 31.92
C ASN A 164 -18.40 27.69 30.98
N GLN A 165 -17.27 28.12 31.55
CA GLN A 165 -16.05 28.48 30.82
C GLN A 165 -15.48 27.30 30.01
N ASP A 166 -15.50 26.08 30.57
CA ASP A 166 -15.06 24.87 29.88
C ASP A 166 -15.88 24.64 28.60
N MET A 167 -17.18 24.91 28.65
CA MET A 167 -18.07 24.75 27.50
C MET A 167 -17.89 25.86 26.45
N GLU A 168 -17.62 27.09 26.87
CA GLU A 168 -17.25 28.17 25.95
C GLU A 168 -15.93 27.84 25.23
N GLN A 169 -14.94 27.35 25.97
CA GLN A 169 -13.65 26.92 25.43
C GLN A 169 -13.80 25.74 24.47
N ALA A 170 -14.58 24.72 24.82
CA ALA A 170 -14.79 23.55 23.97
C ALA A 170 -15.45 23.91 22.63
N GLN A 171 -16.47 24.78 22.65
CA GLN A 171 -17.08 25.31 21.44
C GLN A 171 -16.08 26.11 20.60
N ALA A 172 -15.32 27.01 21.23
CA ALA A 172 -14.35 27.84 20.54
C ALA A 172 -13.27 27.00 19.85
N LEU A 173 -12.71 26.01 20.55
CA LEU A 173 -11.72 25.09 19.99
C LEU A 173 -12.31 24.24 18.86
N PHE A 174 -13.50 23.69 19.04
CA PHE A 174 -14.12 22.85 18.01
C PHE A 174 -14.40 23.63 16.72
N LEU A 175 -14.99 24.82 16.84
CA LEU A 175 -15.25 25.69 15.70
C LEU A 175 -13.96 26.10 14.97
N ASP A 176 -12.88 26.34 15.71
CA ASP A 176 -11.57 26.65 15.13
C ASP A 176 -10.98 25.47 14.37
N MET A 177 -11.09 24.25 14.91
CA MET A 177 -10.60 23.02 14.26
C MET A 177 -11.41 22.67 13.01
N ASP A 178 -12.73 22.79 13.06
CA ASP A 178 -13.62 22.57 11.90
C ASP A 178 -13.31 23.54 10.75
N MET A 179 -13.01 24.80 11.08
CA MET A 179 -12.63 25.84 10.11
C MET A 179 -11.11 25.93 9.85
N ALA A 180 -10.30 25.01 10.37
CA ALA A 180 -8.84 25.06 10.24
C ALA A 180 -8.38 24.99 8.78
N VAL A 181 -9.17 24.35 7.91
CA VAL A 181 -8.90 24.26 6.46
C VAL A 181 -8.71 25.63 5.80
N LEU A 182 -9.38 26.67 6.32
CA LEU A 182 -9.28 28.03 5.78
C LEU A 182 -7.84 28.55 5.87
N GLY A 183 -7.13 28.21 6.94
CA GLY A 183 -5.76 28.64 7.25
C GLY A 183 -4.66 27.76 6.66
N LYS A 184 -4.98 26.73 5.86
CA LYS A 184 -3.98 25.88 5.20
C LYS A 184 -3.22 26.60 4.09
N SER A 185 -2.19 25.94 3.57
CA SER A 185 -1.44 26.44 2.40
C SER A 185 -2.41 26.82 1.26
N LYS A 186 -2.01 27.77 0.40
CA LYS A 186 -2.86 28.22 -0.71
C LYS A 186 -3.33 27.04 -1.56
N ASP A 187 -2.44 26.10 -1.84
CA ASP A 187 -2.74 24.93 -2.67
C ASP A 187 -3.72 23.97 -1.98
N SER A 188 -3.49 23.69 -0.69
CA SER A 188 -4.42 22.90 0.13
C SER A 188 -5.81 23.54 0.20
N TYR A 189 -5.88 24.86 0.35
CA TYR A 189 -7.14 25.60 0.37
C TYR A 189 -7.86 25.56 -0.97
N MET A 190 -7.14 25.80 -2.07
CA MET A 190 -7.76 25.89 -3.40
C MET A 190 -8.45 24.61 -3.81
N ALA A 191 -7.95 23.46 -3.35
CA ALA A 191 -8.63 22.21 -3.66
C ALA A 191 -9.52 21.65 -2.56
N TYR A 192 -9.43 22.14 -1.33
CA TYR A 192 -10.60 22.16 -0.43
C TYR A 192 -11.80 22.84 -1.12
N ALA A 193 -11.60 24.04 -1.66
CA ALA A 193 -12.66 24.78 -2.36
C ALA A 193 -13.21 24.01 -3.57
N ALA A 194 -12.35 23.32 -4.32
CA ALA A 194 -12.76 22.44 -5.41
C ALA A 194 -13.59 21.22 -4.94
N LEU A 195 -13.26 20.63 -3.79
CA LEU A 195 -14.03 19.57 -3.14
C LEU A 195 -15.42 20.06 -2.73
N ILE A 196 -15.52 21.24 -2.10
CA ILE A 196 -16.82 21.85 -1.78
C ILE A 196 -17.63 22.11 -3.05
N ARG A 197 -17.00 22.60 -4.13
CA ARG A 197 -17.71 22.79 -5.42
C ARG A 197 -18.37 21.50 -5.92
N ARG A 198 -17.75 20.34 -5.72
CA ARG A 198 -18.28 19.04 -6.13
C ARG A 198 -19.52 18.64 -5.33
N GLU A 199 -19.52 18.87 -4.02
CA GLU A 199 -20.71 18.61 -3.17
C GLU A 199 -21.90 19.48 -3.61
N TYR A 200 -21.63 20.70 -4.07
CA TYR A 200 -22.63 21.62 -4.60
C TYR A 200 -22.75 21.54 -6.14
N SER A 201 -22.32 20.45 -6.78
CA SER A 201 -22.37 20.25 -8.25
C SER A 201 -23.76 20.46 -8.86
N PHE A 202 -24.82 20.23 -8.08
CA PHE A 202 -26.21 20.46 -8.46
C PHE A 202 -26.63 21.94 -8.54
N VAL A 203 -25.81 22.86 -8.04
CA VAL A 203 -26.04 24.30 -8.12
C VAL A 203 -25.39 24.84 -9.41
N GLU A 204 -26.16 25.59 -10.19
CA GLU A 204 -25.68 26.29 -11.38
C GLU A 204 -24.51 27.21 -11.03
N LEU A 205 -23.53 27.30 -11.95
CA LEU A 205 -22.23 27.90 -11.65
C LEU A 205 -22.33 29.38 -11.23
N ASP A 206 -23.13 30.18 -11.93
CA ASP A 206 -23.33 31.59 -11.64
C ASP A 206 -23.98 31.80 -10.26
N VAL A 207 -24.98 30.99 -9.93
CA VAL A 207 -25.64 30.97 -8.61
C VAL A 207 -24.65 30.55 -7.54
N TYR A 208 -23.86 29.52 -7.79
CA TYR A 208 -22.82 29.04 -6.87
C TYR A 208 -21.78 30.12 -6.59
N CYS A 209 -21.21 30.74 -7.63
CA CYS A 209 -20.23 31.82 -7.50
C CYS A 209 -20.79 33.00 -6.69
N SER A 210 -22.02 33.43 -7.00
CA SER A 210 -22.69 34.51 -6.29
C SER A 210 -22.92 34.16 -4.82
N LYS A 211 -23.46 32.97 -4.52
CA LYS A 211 -23.81 32.56 -3.15
C LYS A 211 -22.60 32.22 -2.30
N ARG A 212 -21.60 31.55 -2.88
CA ARG A 212 -20.37 31.22 -2.17
C ARG A 212 -19.58 32.46 -1.83
N SER A 213 -19.41 33.42 -2.76
CA SER A 213 -18.74 34.68 -2.44
C SER A 213 -19.47 35.47 -1.33
N GLU A 214 -20.81 35.45 -1.30
CA GLU A 214 -21.61 36.03 -0.21
C GLU A 214 -21.31 35.37 1.15
N ILE A 215 -21.17 34.04 1.19
CA ILE A 215 -20.84 33.29 2.40
C ILE A 215 -19.40 33.59 2.84
N LEU A 216 -18.43 33.51 1.93
CA LEU A 216 -17.01 33.75 2.25
C LEU A 216 -16.77 35.18 2.77
N ARG A 217 -17.49 36.18 2.22
CA ARG A 217 -17.42 37.56 2.74
C ARG A 217 -17.81 37.67 4.21
N LYS A 218 -18.86 36.96 4.64
CA LYS A 218 -19.30 36.98 6.05
C LYS A 218 -18.20 36.52 7.01
N PHE A 219 -17.38 35.56 6.60
CA PHE A 219 -16.21 35.15 7.40
C PHE A 219 -15.12 36.23 7.47
N THR A 220 -14.98 37.08 6.45
CA THR A 220 -13.98 38.16 6.44
C THR A 220 -14.37 39.39 7.29
N GLU A 221 -15.65 39.56 7.63
CA GLU A 221 -16.18 40.71 8.39
C GLU A 221 -15.86 40.66 9.89
N THR A 222 -15.56 39.49 10.42
CA THR A 222 -15.26 39.25 11.84
C THR A 222 -14.01 38.40 11.98
N THR A 223 -13.53 38.19 13.21
CA THR A 223 -12.43 37.25 13.45
C THR A 223 -12.87 35.82 13.11
N ILE A 224 -12.11 35.16 12.23
CA ILE A 224 -12.43 33.81 11.75
C ILE A 224 -12.30 32.85 12.91
N TYR A 225 -11.11 32.82 13.53
CA TYR A 225 -10.81 31.94 14.65
C TYR A 225 -11.16 32.59 15.99
N LYS A 226 -11.63 31.78 16.95
CA LYS A 226 -12.13 32.18 18.27
C LYS A 226 -11.02 32.19 19.32
N THR A 227 -10.04 31.30 19.19
CA THR A 227 -8.93 31.14 20.13
C THR A 227 -7.66 31.83 19.66
N SER A 228 -6.85 32.31 20.61
CA SER A 228 -5.59 33.01 20.30
C SER A 228 -4.57 32.14 19.55
N VAL A 229 -4.56 30.84 19.80
CA VAL A 229 -3.68 29.86 19.13
C VAL A 229 -3.97 29.82 17.63
N PHE A 230 -5.24 29.62 17.23
CA PHE A 230 -5.62 29.58 15.82
C PHE A 230 -5.59 30.96 15.16
N GLN A 231 -5.95 32.03 15.89
CA GLN A 231 -5.81 33.38 15.37
C GLN A 231 -4.37 33.70 14.96
N ARG A 232 -3.40 33.45 15.86
CA ARG A 232 -1.98 33.67 15.57
C ARG A 232 -1.43 32.72 14.51
N ALA A 233 -1.94 31.50 14.44
CA ALA A 233 -1.44 30.49 13.52
C ALA A 233 -1.99 30.62 12.09
N MET A 234 -3.25 31.05 11.94
CA MET A 234 -4.03 30.81 10.73
C MET A 234 -4.81 32.02 10.20
N GLU A 235 -5.11 33.05 11.01
CA GLU A 235 -6.05 34.12 10.63
C GLU A 235 -5.63 34.85 9.35
N ASP A 236 -4.37 35.29 9.27
CA ASP A 236 -3.86 36.03 8.11
C ASP A 236 -3.90 35.19 6.84
N ARG A 237 -3.56 33.90 6.94
CA ARG A 237 -3.58 32.98 5.79
C ARG A 237 -5.01 32.66 5.38
N ALA A 238 -5.90 32.44 6.32
CA ALA A 238 -7.32 32.22 6.07
C ALA A 238 -7.95 33.40 5.35
N ARG A 239 -7.66 34.64 5.79
CA ARG A 239 -8.13 35.85 5.09
C ARG A 239 -7.58 35.92 3.68
N ALA A 240 -6.29 35.67 3.48
CA ALA A 240 -5.68 35.69 2.15
C ALA A 240 -6.32 34.66 1.21
N ASN A 241 -6.57 33.44 1.71
CA ASN A 241 -7.22 32.36 0.96
C ASN A 241 -8.68 32.71 0.61
N LEU A 242 -9.47 33.18 1.58
CA LEU A 242 -10.85 33.62 1.38
C LEU A 242 -10.95 34.74 0.34
N HIS A 243 -10.08 35.76 0.44
CA HIS A 243 -10.05 36.86 -0.53
C HIS A 243 -9.70 36.37 -1.94
N ALA A 244 -8.68 35.52 -2.07
CA ALA A 244 -8.29 34.96 -3.36
C ALA A 244 -9.42 34.16 -4.01
N GLU A 245 -10.18 33.39 -3.23
CA GLU A 245 -11.34 32.68 -3.77
C GLU A 245 -12.51 33.62 -4.10
N ILE A 246 -12.82 34.61 -3.26
CA ILE A 246 -13.86 35.60 -3.56
C ILE A 246 -13.58 36.29 -4.90
N GLU A 247 -12.33 36.71 -5.14
CA GLU A 247 -11.93 37.33 -6.41
C GLU A 247 -12.16 36.41 -7.61
N LEU A 248 -11.87 35.12 -7.50
CA LEU A 248 -12.14 34.13 -8.55
C LEU A 248 -13.64 33.99 -8.81
N LEU A 249 -14.44 33.85 -7.74
CA LEU A 249 -15.88 33.65 -7.83
C LEU A 249 -16.59 34.87 -8.45
N GLU A 250 -16.14 36.08 -8.14
CA GLU A 250 -16.67 37.31 -8.73
C GLU A 250 -16.36 37.43 -10.23
N GLN A 251 -15.31 36.77 -10.70
CA GLN A 251 -14.98 36.63 -12.11
C GLN A 251 -15.74 35.47 -12.79
N GLY A 252 -16.67 34.81 -12.07
CA GLY A 252 -17.39 33.63 -12.54
C GLY A 252 -16.50 32.39 -12.65
N THR A 253 -15.33 32.41 -12.00
CA THR A 253 -14.37 31.31 -11.99
C THR A 253 -14.39 30.64 -10.62
N ILE A 254 -14.08 29.35 -10.58
CA ILE A 254 -14.04 28.55 -9.35
C ILE A 254 -12.63 28.03 -9.13
N PRO A 255 -12.15 27.92 -7.87
CA PRO A 255 -10.84 27.35 -7.57
C PRO A 255 -10.62 26.00 -8.24
N SER A 256 -9.51 25.89 -8.95
CA SER A 256 -8.94 24.65 -9.44
C SER A 256 -7.68 24.36 -8.63
N GLY A 257 -7.46 23.09 -8.26
CA GLY A 257 -6.18 22.68 -7.67
C GLY A 257 -5.00 23.12 -8.55
N ILE A 258 -3.98 23.70 -7.89
CA ILE A 258 -2.71 24.29 -8.34
C ILE A 258 -2.56 24.71 -9.83
N ALA A 259 -2.28 26.00 -10.01
CA ALA A 259 -1.74 26.58 -11.24
C ALA A 259 -0.26 26.15 -11.46
N THR A 260 0.06 25.58 -12.64
CA THR A 260 1.45 25.41 -13.09
C THR A 260 1.74 26.23 -14.35
N LYS A 261 3.00 26.65 -14.45
CA LYS A 261 3.60 27.58 -15.43
C LYS A 261 3.13 27.32 -16.87
N GLN A 262 2.66 28.38 -17.51
CA GLN A 262 2.33 28.44 -18.93
C GLN A 262 3.56 28.18 -19.82
N GLU A 263 3.44 27.23 -20.75
CA GLU A 263 4.04 27.35 -22.08
C GLU A 263 2.91 27.70 -23.05
N SER A 264 3.00 28.90 -23.62
CA SER A 264 2.08 29.42 -24.61
C SER A 264 2.36 28.79 -25.98
N ASP A 265 1.39 28.09 -26.53
CA ASP A 265 1.25 27.97 -27.98
C ASP A 265 -0.19 28.38 -28.35
N GLU A 266 -0.28 29.50 -29.06
CA GLU A 266 -1.52 30.05 -29.60
C GLU A 266 -2.11 29.14 -30.70
N GLN A 267 -3.44 29.23 -30.81
CA GLN A 267 -4.31 28.74 -31.91
C GLN A 267 -4.91 27.33 -31.76
N ASN A 268 -5.95 27.20 -30.93
CA ASN A 268 -7.17 26.47 -31.32
C ASN A 268 -8.35 26.78 -30.37
N SER A 269 -9.56 26.81 -30.92
CA SER A 269 -10.81 27.24 -30.28
C SER A 269 -11.41 26.27 -29.24
N ASP A 270 -10.57 25.52 -28.54
CA ASP A 270 -10.88 24.63 -27.41
C ASP A 270 -9.58 24.53 -26.58
N ALA A 271 -9.15 25.62 -25.95
CA ALA A 271 -7.86 25.62 -25.27
C ALA A 271 -7.90 24.62 -24.08
N LEU A 272 -7.00 23.65 -24.10
CA LEU A 272 -6.86 22.61 -23.07
C LEU A 272 -5.61 22.91 -22.27
N VAL A 273 -5.73 22.89 -20.94
CA VAL A 273 -4.61 23.07 -20.02
C VAL A 273 -4.12 21.70 -19.60
N PHE A 274 -2.82 21.47 -19.68
CA PHE A 274 -2.17 20.22 -19.26
C PHE A 274 -1.25 20.51 -18.09
N THR A 275 -1.55 19.90 -16.95
CA THR A 275 -0.81 20.08 -15.69
C THR A 275 -0.02 18.81 -15.41
N GLU A 276 1.30 18.94 -15.23
CA GLU A 276 2.15 17.86 -14.72
C GLU A 276 2.17 17.93 -13.20
N VAL A 277 1.87 16.81 -12.54
CA VAL A 277 1.59 16.77 -11.11
C VAL A 277 2.44 15.67 -10.49
N THR A 278 3.24 16.02 -9.49
CA THR A 278 4.06 15.08 -8.70
C THR A 278 3.34 14.68 -7.42
N SER A 279 3.84 13.66 -6.72
CA SER A 279 3.24 13.02 -5.53
C SER A 279 2.74 13.94 -4.42
N ASP A 280 3.24 15.17 -4.36
CA ASP A 280 3.06 16.07 -3.21
C ASP A 280 1.76 16.90 -3.31
N ASP A 281 1.04 16.79 -4.43
CA ASP A 281 -0.21 17.52 -4.70
C ASP A 281 -1.42 16.56 -4.67
N HIS A 282 -1.74 16.11 -3.46
CA HIS A 282 -2.81 15.14 -3.16
C HIS A 282 -4.18 15.54 -3.70
N LEU A 283 -4.41 16.84 -3.81
CA LEU A 283 -5.67 17.37 -4.26
C LEU A 283 -5.85 17.24 -5.78
N ILE A 284 -4.81 17.51 -6.56
CA ILE A 284 -4.85 17.22 -7.99
C ILE A 284 -4.88 15.71 -8.25
N ILE A 285 -4.21 14.91 -7.42
CA ILE A 285 -4.31 13.44 -7.48
C ILE A 285 -5.77 13.00 -7.28
N SER A 286 -6.49 13.59 -6.33
CA SER A 286 -7.93 13.37 -6.13
C SER A 286 -8.76 13.79 -7.35
N LEU A 287 -8.42 14.90 -8.03
CA LEU A 287 -9.05 15.28 -9.30
C LEU A 287 -8.88 14.20 -10.38
N CYS A 288 -7.66 13.66 -10.53
CA CYS A 288 -7.34 12.56 -11.45
C CYS A 288 -8.09 11.27 -11.09
N GLN A 289 -8.15 10.91 -9.80
CA GLN A 289 -8.88 9.73 -9.31
C GLN A 289 -10.36 9.82 -9.62
N GLN A 290 -11.01 10.96 -9.37
CA GLN A 290 -12.44 11.10 -9.61
C GLN A 290 -12.82 10.94 -11.08
N LEU A 291 -12.05 11.51 -12.02
CA LEU A 291 -12.29 11.26 -13.46
C LEU A 291 -12.19 9.76 -13.78
N ARG A 292 -11.22 9.06 -13.17
CA ARG A 292 -11.00 7.63 -13.37
C ARG A 292 -12.11 6.79 -12.76
N LEU A 293 -12.64 7.17 -11.60
CA LEU A 293 -13.82 6.51 -11.02
C LEU A 293 -15.02 6.62 -11.96
N CYS A 294 -15.31 7.80 -12.51
CA CYS A 294 -16.39 7.95 -13.49
C CYS A 294 -16.14 7.13 -14.77
N VAL A 295 -14.91 7.10 -15.29
CA VAL A 295 -14.60 6.45 -16.58
C VAL A 295 -14.42 4.94 -16.46
N PHE A 296 -13.76 4.46 -15.41
CA PHE A 296 -13.41 3.05 -15.23
C PHE A 296 -14.43 2.32 -14.36
N VAL A 297 -14.86 2.90 -13.24
CA VAL A 297 -15.81 2.25 -12.33
C VAL A 297 -17.24 2.41 -12.82
N GLU A 298 -17.73 3.64 -12.93
CA GLU A 298 -19.14 3.89 -13.27
C GLU A 298 -19.46 3.49 -14.72
N GLU A 299 -18.59 3.85 -15.67
CA GLU A 299 -18.86 3.59 -17.09
C GLU A 299 -18.41 2.20 -17.55
N GLN A 300 -17.24 1.71 -17.12
CA GLN A 300 -16.66 0.46 -17.61
C GLN A 300 -16.86 -0.73 -16.65
N GLY A 301 -17.41 -0.50 -15.46
CA GLY A 301 -17.69 -1.56 -14.49
C GLY A 301 -16.44 -2.18 -13.88
N ILE A 302 -15.30 -1.49 -13.92
CA ILE A 302 -14.07 -1.92 -13.26
C ILE A 302 -14.27 -1.74 -11.75
N PRO A 303 -14.03 -2.77 -10.92
CA PRO A 303 -14.18 -2.62 -9.46
C PRO A 303 -13.28 -1.51 -8.91
N GLN A 304 -13.79 -0.72 -7.97
CA GLN A 304 -13.09 0.45 -7.43
C GLN A 304 -11.74 0.08 -6.80
N GLU A 305 -11.67 -1.09 -6.14
CA GLU A 305 -10.47 -1.66 -5.54
C GLU A 305 -9.36 -1.99 -6.56
N VAL A 306 -9.70 -2.20 -7.83
CA VAL A 306 -8.73 -2.42 -8.93
C VAL A 306 -8.23 -1.09 -9.50
N GLU A 307 -9.06 -0.05 -9.43
CA GLU A 307 -8.68 1.29 -9.88
C GLU A 307 -7.76 2.01 -8.88
N ILE A 308 -8.08 1.95 -7.59
CA ILE A 308 -7.29 2.56 -6.52
C ILE A 308 -6.16 1.59 -6.12
N ASP A 309 -5.07 1.60 -6.88
CA ASP A 309 -3.94 0.66 -6.75
C ASP A 309 -2.83 1.11 -5.78
N GLY A 310 -3.04 2.19 -5.04
CA GLY A 310 -2.07 2.76 -4.09
C GLY A 310 -0.81 3.36 -4.72
N LYS A 311 -0.70 3.42 -6.06
CA LYS A 311 0.50 3.94 -6.75
C LYS A 311 0.41 5.41 -7.13
N ASP A 312 -0.74 6.05 -6.93
CA ASP A 312 -0.95 7.44 -7.34
C ASP A 312 -0.11 8.43 -6.53
N GLU A 313 0.17 8.12 -5.26
CA GLU A 313 0.85 8.99 -4.30
C GLU A 313 2.34 8.66 -4.12
N CYS A 314 2.86 7.64 -4.84
CA CYS A 314 4.28 7.31 -4.77
C CYS A 314 5.15 8.45 -5.33
N PRO A 315 6.31 8.78 -4.72
CA PRO A 315 7.24 9.80 -5.23
C PRO A 315 7.75 9.55 -6.67
N GLU A 316 7.72 8.29 -7.08
CA GLU A 316 8.08 7.82 -8.42
C GLU A 316 7.02 8.15 -9.48
N THR A 317 5.81 8.52 -9.05
CA THR A 317 4.64 8.74 -9.86
C THR A 317 4.53 10.20 -10.31
N THR A 318 4.15 10.39 -11.56
CA THR A 318 3.80 11.70 -12.11
C THR A 318 2.51 11.55 -12.90
N HIS A 319 1.56 12.44 -12.63
CA HIS A 319 0.29 12.49 -13.33
C HIS A 319 0.29 13.63 -14.34
N ILE A 320 -0.51 13.45 -15.37
CA ILE A 320 -0.94 14.53 -16.25
C ILE A 320 -2.43 14.71 -15.99
N LEU A 321 -2.82 15.90 -15.60
CA LEU A 321 -4.22 16.33 -15.56
C LEU A 321 -4.49 17.20 -16.80
N VAL A 322 -5.64 17.00 -17.43
CA VAL A 322 -6.12 17.86 -18.52
C VAL A 322 -7.42 18.52 -18.10
N GLN A 323 -7.47 19.85 -18.20
CA GLN A 323 -8.64 20.67 -17.87
C GLN A 323 -9.00 21.58 -19.03
N SER A 324 -10.24 22.10 -19.01
CA SER A 324 -10.64 23.16 -19.94
C SER A 324 -9.94 24.46 -19.56
N SER A 325 -9.45 25.23 -20.54
CA SER A 325 -8.96 26.59 -20.27
C SER A 325 -10.07 27.57 -19.90
N LEU A 326 -11.33 27.23 -20.24
CA LEU A 326 -12.52 28.03 -19.93
C LEU A 326 -13.11 27.66 -18.56
N ASP A 327 -12.80 26.46 -18.05
CA ASP A 327 -13.24 25.97 -16.75
C ASP A 327 -12.22 24.96 -16.21
N SER A 328 -11.34 25.45 -15.34
CA SER A 328 -10.31 24.64 -14.71
C SER A 328 -10.85 23.60 -13.72
N THR A 329 -12.15 23.58 -13.41
CA THR A 329 -12.72 22.52 -12.54
C THR A 329 -13.23 21.32 -13.32
N THR A 330 -13.51 21.51 -14.61
CA THR A 330 -13.84 20.42 -15.52
C THR A 330 -12.58 19.66 -15.90
N VAL A 331 -12.37 18.52 -15.26
CA VAL A 331 -11.33 17.56 -15.61
C VAL A 331 -11.75 16.80 -16.87
N ILE A 332 -10.98 16.98 -17.94
CA ILE A 332 -11.26 16.43 -19.26
C ILE A 332 -10.50 15.11 -19.48
N GLY A 333 -9.28 15.01 -18.94
CA GLY A 333 -8.43 13.85 -19.14
C GLY A 333 -7.40 13.69 -18.03
N THR A 334 -6.87 12.48 -17.90
CA THR A 334 -5.74 12.20 -17.02
C THR A 334 -4.90 11.04 -17.56
N GLY A 335 -3.65 10.93 -17.12
CA GLY A 335 -2.78 9.78 -17.35
C GLY A 335 -1.61 9.78 -16.38
N ARG A 336 -1.06 8.59 -16.08
CA ARG A 336 -0.03 8.42 -15.05
C ARG A 336 1.22 7.75 -15.64
N ILE A 337 2.39 8.22 -15.23
CA ILE A 337 3.70 7.58 -15.45
C ILE A 337 4.35 7.29 -14.10
N ILE A 338 4.87 6.08 -13.93
CA ILE A 338 5.64 5.66 -12.75
C ILE A 338 7.07 5.39 -13.20
N VAL A 339 8.03 6.16 -12.67
CA VAL A 339 9.46 6.04 -12.96
C VAL A 339 10.19 5.52 -11.72
N PRO A 340 10.65 4.26 -11.69
CA PRO A 340 11.35 3.70 -10.53
C PRO A 340 12.61 4.49 -10.16
N LYS A 341 12.88 4.62 -8.86
CA LYS A 341 14.19 5.09 -8.36
C LYS A 341 15.28 4.08 -8.77
N SER A 342 16.37 4.58 -9.36
CA SER A 342 17.55 3.76 -9.65
C SER A 342 18.64 4.03 -8.62
N ASN A 343 19.23 2.98 -8.06
CA ASN A 343 20.45 3.08 -7.23
C ASN A 343 21.73 3.21 -8.08
N ASP A 344 21.61 3.12 -9.40
CA ASP A 344 22.74 3.15 -10.33
C ASP A 344 22.37 4.04 -11.54
N GLU A 345 22.99 5.21 -11.67
CA GLU A 345 22.69 6.19 -12.72
C GLU A 345 22.91 5.64 -14.15
N LYS A 346 23.59 4.49 -14.28
CA LYS A 346 23.94 3.86 -15.57
C LYS A 346 23.00 2.75 -16.03
N SER A 347 22.03 2.33 -15.22
CA SER A 347 21.10 1.25 -15.59
C SER A 347 19.89 1.77 -16.40
N PRO A 348 19.48 1.07 -17.48
CA PRO A 348 18.36 1.52 -18.31
C PRO A 348 17.04 1.44 -17.54
N ARG A 349 16.41 2.59 -17.31
CA ARG A 349 15.14 2.70 -16.57
C ARG A 349 13.95 2.33 -17.46
N THR A 350 13.03 1.53 -16.91
CA THR A 350 11.72 1.24 -17.52
C THR A 350 10.64 1.96 -16.72
N ALA A 351 9.80 2.74 -17.38
CA ALA A 351 8.65 3.41 -16.74
C ALA A 351 7.34 2.77 -17.15
N SER A 352 6.41 2.70 -16.21
CA SER A 352 5.06 2.16 -16.43
C SER A 352 4.08 3.29 -16.69
N LEU A 353 3.36 3.23 -17.81
CA LEU A 353 2.25 4.13 -18.13
C LEU A 353 0.93 3.44 -17.82
N GLY A 354 -0.04 4.20 -17.34
CA GLY A 354 -1.36 3.65 -17.05
C GLY A 354 -2.36 4.71 -16.65
N ARG A 355 -3.56 4.25 -16.28
CA ARG A 355 -4.63 5.11 -15.72
C ARG A 355 -5.02 6.27 -16.66
N ILE A 356 -4.96 6.03 -17.97
CA ILE A 356 -5.27 7.03 -18.99
C ILE A 356 -6.78 7.07 -19.19
N ALA A 357 -7.43 8.12 -18.67
CA ALA A 357 -8.87 8.32 -18.76
C ALA A 357 -9.19 9.64 -19.46
N ILE A 358 -10.26 9.65 -20.26
CA ILE A 358 -10.75 10.84 -20.96
C ILE A 358 -12.26 10.87 -20.82
N SER A 359 -12.82 12.03 -20.47
CA SER A 359 -14.26 12.22 -20.36
C SER A 359 -14.95 12.00 -21.72
N ARG A 360 -16.15 11.41 -21.68
CA ARG A 360 -16.88 10.95 -22.88
C ARG A 360 -16.99 12.00 -24.01
N PRO A 361 -17.27 13.30 -23.75
CA PRO A 361 -17.40 14.31 -24.80
C PRO A 361 -16.10 14.64 -25.55
N TRP A 362 -14.94 14.28 -24.99
CA TRP A 362 -13.62 14.65 -25.49
C TRP A 362 -12.85 13.46 -26.09
N ARG A 363 -13.44 12.26 -26.07
CA ARG A 363 -12.88 11.08 -26.73
C ARG A 363 -12.86 11.24 -28.25
N ARG A 364 -11.91 10.58 -28.91
CA ARG A 364 -11.69 10.62 -30.37
C ARG A 364 -11.33 11.99 -30.95
N LYS A 365 -11.10 13.01 -30.11
CA LYS A 365 -10.56 14.33 -30.51
C LYS A 365 -9.01 14.40 -30.47
N GLY A 366 -8.33 13.26 -30.45
CA GLY A 366 -6.86 13.18 -30.38
C GLY A 366 -6.25 13.42 -28.99
N LEU A 367 -7.07 13.63 -27.95
CA LEU A 367 -6.55 13.98 -26.62
C LEU A 367 -5.67 12.88 -25.99
N GLY A 368 -6.02 11.60 -26.18
CA GLY A 368 -5.20 10.50 -25.67
C GLY A 368 -3.78 10.50 -26.25
N THR A 369 -3.62 10.88 -27.52
CA THR A 369 -2.30 11.05 -28.15
C THR A 369 -1.52 12.19 -27.52
N GLN A 370 -2.18 13.30 -27.15
CA GLN A 370 -1.52 14.44 -26.51
C GLN A 370 -1.06 14.10 -25.08
N ILE A 371 -1.91 13.42 -24.30
CA ILE A 371 -1.54 12.91 -22.96
C ILE A 371 -0.33 11.97 -23.08
N MET A 372 -0.38 11.01 -24.02
CA MET A 372 0.72 10.06 -24.23
C MET A 372 2.03 10.75 -24.60
N LYS A 373 2.03 11.72 -25.53
CA LYS A 373 3.25 12.47 -25.90
C LYS A 373 3.90 13.13 -24.68
N ARG A 374 3.11 13.78 -23.83
CA ARG A 374 3.62 14.41 -22.61
C ARG A 374 4.16 13.40 -21.60
N LEU A 375 3.51 12.23 -21.45
CA LEU A 375 4.06 11.14 -20.63
C LEU A 375 5.40 10.64 -21.19
N GLU A 376 5.54 10.56 -22.52
CA GLU A 376 6.82 10.25 -23.16
C GLU A 376 7.87 11.33 -22.92
N ASP A 377 7.50 12.62 -22.94
CA ASP A 377 8.41 13.73 -22.66
C ASP A 377 8.90 13.71 -21.19
N ILE A 378 8.00 13.40 -20.24
CA ILE A 378 8.37 13.16 -18.83
C ILE A 378 9.39 12.01 -18.75
N ALA A 379 9.13 10.91 -19.46
CA ALA A 379 10.02 9.76 -19.49
C ALA A 379 11.40 10.13 -20.07
N ARG A 380 11.45 10.90 -21.16
CA ARG A 380 12.70 11.39 -21.76
C ARG A 380 13.48 12.29 -20.81
N ARG A 381 12.83 13.24 -20.14
CA ARG A 381 13.46 14.11 -19.13
C ARG A 381 14.01 13.32 -17.94
N LYS A 382 13.36 12.23 -17.57
CA LYS A 382 13.80 11.31 -16.50
C LYS A 382 14.77 10.22 -17.00
N SER A 383 15.32 10.35 -18.21
CA SER A 383 16.25 9.40 -18.84
C SER A 383 15.74 7.94 -18.82
N VAL A 384 14.44 7.77 -19.05
CA VAL A 384 13.79 6.47 -19.19
C VAL A 384 14.11 5.92 -20.58
N TYR A 385 14.56 4.68 -20.61
CA TYR A 385 14.90 3.98 -21.85
C TYR A 385 13.69 3.28 -22.47
N ARG A 386 12.81 2.73 -21.63
CA ARG A 386 11.68 1.89 -22.04
C ARG A 386 10.39 2.32 -21.36
N LEU A 387 9.31 2.36 -22.12
CA LEU A 387 7.95 2.53 -21.63
C LEU A 387 7.21 1.21 -21.73
N GLN A 388 6.43 0.88 -20.71
CA GLN A 388 5.51 -0.26 -20.73
C GLN A 388 4.10 0.18 -20.31
N LEU A 389 3.08 -0.44 -20.87
CA LEU A 389 1.70 -0.28 -20.43
C LEU A 389 0.86 -1.52 -20.70
N SER A 390 -0.26 -1.63 -20.00
CA SER A 390 -1.21 -2.73 -20.15
C SER A 390 -2.59 -2.19 -20.57
N PRO A 391 -2.83 -1.88 -21.86
CA PRO A 391 -4.10 -1.32 -22.28
C PRO A 391 -5.15 -2.39 -22.53
N HIS A 392 -6.43 -1.99 -22.57
CA HIS A 392 -7.48 -2.86 -23.12
C HIS A 392 -7.13 -3.32 -24.53
N HIS A 393 -7.39 -4.59 -24.84
CA HIS A 393 -7.04 -5.20 -26.12
C HIS A 393 -7.55 -4.39 -27.32
N TYR A 394 -8.75 -3.80 -27.25
CA TYR A 394 -9.31 -2.97 -28.33
C TYR A 394 -8.50 -1.68 -28.62
N LEU A 395 -7.61 -1.26 -27.73
CA LEU A 395 -6.73 -0.10 -27.89
C LEU A 395 -5.37 -0.45 -28.52
N GLU A 396 -5.11 -1.72 -28.86
CA GLU A 396 -3.84 -2.18 -29.43
C GLU A 396 -3.38 -1.30 -30.61
N LYS A 397 -4.28 -1.08 -31.57
CA LYS A 397 -3.98 -0.28 -32.77
C LYS A 397 -3.69 1.19 -32.46
N PHE A 398 -4.30 1.73 -31.41
CA PHE A 398 -4.03 3.10 -30.96
C PHE A 398 -2.60 3.23 -30.45
N TYR A 399 -2.15 2.31 -29.60
CA TYR A 399 -0.79 2.32 -29.06
C TYR A 399 0.28 1.91 -30.10
N GLN A 400 -0.05 1.02 -31.05
CA GLN A 400 0.83 0.72 -32.19
C GLN A 400 1.13 1.98 -33.03
N ASN A 401 0.13 2.83 -33.28
CA ASN A 401 0.34 4.09 -33.98
C ASN A 401 1.23 5.08 -33.20
N LEU A 402 1.35 4.91 -31.88
CA LEU A 402 2.26 5.67 -31.02
C LEU A 402 3.65 5.02 -30.92
N GLY A 403 3.89 3.89 -31.60
CA GLY A 403 5.19 3.21 -31.62
C GLY A 403 5.37 2.15 -30.51
N PHE A 404 4.29 1.71 -29.87
CA PHE A 404 4.33 0.57 -28.95
C PHE A 404 4.20 -0.76 -29.70
N THR A 405 4.85 -1.78 -29.18
CA THR A 405 4.85 -3.16 -29.70
C THR A 405 4.27 -4.10 -28.64
N ARG A 406 3.45 -5.06 -29.06
CA ARG A 406 2.85 -6.06 -28.16
C ARG A 406 3.91 -7.09 -27.77
N VAL A 407 3.99 -7.40 -26.46
CA VAL A 407 5.01 -8.32 -25.91
C VAL A 407 4.41 -9.57 -25.24
N SER A 408 3.11 -9.61 -24.96
CA SER A 408 2.43 -10.79 -24.41
C SER A 408 1.03 -10.98 -24.99
N ASP A 409 0.46 -12.17 -24.78
CA ASP A 409 -0.94 -12.47 -25.03
C ASP A 409 -1.85 -12.03 -23.86
N TRP A 410 -3.16 -11.99 -24.10
CA TRP A 410 -4.13 -11.36 -23.20
C TRP A 410 -4.24 -12.10 -21.86
N GLU A 411 -4.39 -11.33 -20.78
CA GLU A 411 -4.71 -11.83 -19.44
C GLU A 411 -6.11 -11.31 -19.06
N SER A 412 -6.99 -12.18 -18.58
CA SER A 412 -8.28 -11.76 -18.01
C SER A 412 -8.05 -11.26 -16.59
N VAL A 413 -8.45 -10.02 -16.31
CA VAL A 413 -8.40 -9.48 -14.94
C VAL A 413 -9.74 -9.77 -14.26
N VAL A 414 -9.67 -10.11 -12.98
CA VAL A 414 -10.75 -10.32 -11.99
C VAL A 414 -12.18 -10.14 -12.54
N ASN A 415 -12.94 -11.24 -12.56
CA ASN A 415 -14.34 -11.32 -13.00
C ASN A 415 -14.61 -11.07 -14.51
N ASP A 416 -13.64 -11.31 -15.40
CA ASP A 416 -13.77 -11.12 -16.86
C ASP A 416 -14.19 -9.69 -17.28
N CYS A 417 -13.96 -8.70 -16.41
CA CYS A 417 -14.41 -7.32 -16.64
C CYS A 417 -13.62 -6.59 -17.74
N CYS A 418 -12.38 -7.01 -17.99
CA CYS A 418 -11.54 -6.43 -19.02
C CYS A 418 -10.47 -7.39 -19.56
N GLN A 419 -10.15 -7.25 -20.86
CA GLN A 419 -9.07 -7.97 -21.52
C GLN A 419 -7.89 -7.03 -21.71
N LEU A 420 -6.80 -7.24 -20.98
CA LEU A 420 -5.58 -6.44 -21.09
C LEU A 420 -4.51 -7.18 -21.91
N ILE A 421 -3.73 -6.42 -22.67
CA ILE A 421 -2.51 -6.89 -23.35
C ILE A 421 -1.32 -6.12 -22.81
N ARG A 422 -0.09 -6.64 -22.91
CA ARG A 422 1.11 -5.88 -22.55
C ARG A 422 1.78 -5.30 -23.79
N MET A 423 2.15 -4.02 -23.74
CA MET A 423 2.82 -3.32 -24.83
C MET A 423 4.02 -2.49 -24.34
N GLU A 424 5.08 -2.42 -25.14
CA GLU A 424 6.33 -1.70 -24.83
C GLU A 424 6.81 -0.79 -25.97
N LYS A 425 7.48 0.31 -25.62
CA LYS A 425 8.14 1.25 -26.55
C LYS A 425 9.53 1.63 -26.05
N ILE A 426 10.51 1.65 -26.95
CA ILE A 426 11.89 2.08 -26.66
C ILE A 426 12.05 3.56 -27.05
N LEU A 427 12.64 4.38 -26.17
CA LEU A 427 12.79 5.83 -26.37
C LEU A 427 14.20 6.27 -26.84
N GLY A 428 15.23 5.44 -26.65
CA GLY A 428 16.65 5.77 -26.90
C GLY A 428 17.15 5.51 -28.33
N ASP A 429 18.21 6.24 -28.73
CA ASP A 429 18.82 6.18 -30.06
C ASP A 429 19.70 4.93 -30.23
N SER A 430 19.37 4.09 -31.22
CA SER A 430 19.97 2.76 -31.39
C SER A 430 21.46 2.76 -31.81
N ALA A 431 22.00 3.89 -32.28
CA ALA A 431 23.33 3.96 -32.90
C ALA A 431 24.45 4.42 -31.95
N ALA A 432 24.18 5.32 -30.99
CA ALA A 432 25.20 5.84 -30.08
C ALA A 432 25.57 4.88 -28.94
N PHE A 433 24.84 3.77 -28.78
CA PHE A 433 25.02 2.81 -27.69
C PHE A 433 25.65 1.47 -28.11
N GLY A 434 25.90 1.27 -29.41
CA GLY A 434 26.59 0.08 -29.93
C GLY A 434 28.02 -0.06 -29.40
N GLU A 435 28.67 1.04 -29.04
CA GLU A 435 30.02 1.04 -28.47
C GLU A 435 30.03 0.89 -26.94
N ALA A 436 29.03 1.41 -26.23
CA ALA A 436 28.93 1.28 -24.77
C ALA A 436 28.44 -0.11 -24.30
N LEU A 437 27.71 -0.84 -25.16
CA LEU A 437 27.28 -2.22 -24.92
C LEU A 437 28.38 -3.27 -25.09
N SER A 438 29.55 -2.89 -25.57
CA SER A 438 30.68 -3.81 -25.70
C SER A 438 31.33 -4.16 -24.35
N ASN A 439 31.08 -3.38 -23.28
CA ASN A 439 31.77 -3.54 -21.99
C ASN A 439 30.89 -3.54 -20.73
N GLY A 440 29.57 -3.71 -20.83
CA GLY A 440 28.68 -3.89 -19.67
C GLY A 440 27.77 -5.09 -19.86
N SER A 441 28.08 -6.22 -19.20
CA SER A 441 27.39 -7.49 -19.38
C SER A 441 25.89 -7.41 -19.04
N LYS A 442 25.02 -7.73 -20.01
CA LYS A 442 23.63 -8.13 -19.75
C LYS A 442 23.62 -9.30 -18.75
N ARG A 443 23.17 -9.08 -17.52
CA ARG A 443 22.76 -10.19 -16.64
C ARG A 443 21.27 -10.42 -16.91
N GLY A 444 20.91 -11.67 -17.23
CA GLY A 444 19.51 -12.09 -17.37
C GLY A 444 18.77 -12.07 -16.03
N PRO A 445 17.54 -12.62 -15.95
CA PRO A 445 16.78 -12.64 -14.71
C PRO A 445 17.58 -13.29 -13.58
N LYS A 446 17.39 -12.77 -12.36
CA LYS A 446 18.03 -13.28 -11.15
C LYS A 446 17.48 -14.67 -10.87
N ARG A 447 18.35 -15.68 -10.91
CA ARG A 447 17.94 -17.07 -10.75
C ARG A 447 18.10 -17.50 -9.30
N ILE A 448 17.00 -17.92 -8.67
CA ILE A 448 16.94 -18.30 -7.26
C ILE A 448 16.55 -19.78 -7.15
N CYS A 449 17.40 -20.57 -6.51
CA CYS A 449 17.06 -21.95 -6.16
C CYS A 449 16.50 -22.02 -4.75
N LEU A 450 15.27 -22.50 -4.62
CA LEU A 450 14.60 -22.73 -3.35
C LEU A 450 14.92 -24.15 -2.86
N PHE A 451 15.47 -24.28 -1.66
CA PHE A 451 15.79 -25.55 -1.03
C PHE A 451 14.95 -25.76 0.24
N GLY A 452 13.86 -26.52 0.09
CA GLY A 452 12.97 -26.88 1.20
C GLY A 452 13.57 -27.94 2.10
N THR A 453 13.61 -27.70 3.41
CA THR A 453 14.10 -28.69 4.39
C THR A 453 13.39 -28.57 5.73
N SER A 454 13.28 -29.66 6.48
CA SER A 454 12.85 -29.58 7.89
C SER A 454 13.94 -28.95 8.78
N ALA A 455 15.22 -29.07 8.38
CA ALA A 455 16.41 -28.63 9.10
C ALA A 455 16.34 -28.90 10.61
N ASN A 456 16.08 -30.16 10.98
CA ASN A 456 15.76 -30.55 12.35
C ASN A 456 16.69 -31.65 12.92
N PRO A 457 17.99 -31.39 13.13
CA PRO A 457 18.74 -30.16 12.80
C PRO A 457 19.29 -30.16 11.36
N PRO A 458 19.80 -29.03 10.83
CA PRO A 458 20.58 -29.01 9.58
C PRO A 458 21.86 -29.86 9.74
N THR A 459 22.27 -30.53 8.66
CA THR A 459 23.40 -31.47 8.65
C THR A 459 24.56 -30.91 7.82
N GLY A 460 25.78 -31.40 8.09
CA GLY A 460 27.03 -30.89 7.52
C GLY A 460 27.23 -31.19 6.03
N SER A 461 28.49 -31.20 5.58
CA SER A 461 28.87 -31.42 4.17
C SER A 461 28.36 -32.75 3.60
N GLY A 462 28.16 -33.76 4.44
CA GLY A 462 27.53 -35.04 4.06
C GLY A 462 26.00 -34.98 3.84
N GLY A 463 25.37 -33.83 4.04
CA GLY A 463 23.93 -33.65 3.93
C GLY A 463 23.54 -32.25 3.45
N HIS A 464 22.79 -31.48 4.25
CA HIS A 464 22.19 -30.22 3.81
C HIS A 464 23.22 -29.18 3.34
N VAL A 465 24.32 -29.00 4.07
CA VAL A 465 25.39 -28.07 3.66
C VAL A 465 26.03 -28.54 2.35
N GLY A 466 26.20 -29.85 2.16
CA GLY A 466 26.69 -30.42 0.91
C GLY A 466 25.77 -30.17 -0.28
N VAL A 467 24.45 -30.28 -0.09
CA VAL A 467 23.47 -29.97 -1.14
C VAL A 467 23.53 -28.50 -1.56
N VAL A 468 23.55 -27.58 -0.60
CA VAL A 468 23.62 -26.14 -0.90
C VAL A 468 24.96 -25.79 -1.56
N GLN A 469 26.07 -26.35 -1.08
CA GLN A 469 27.37 -26.20 -1.73
C GLN A 469 27.33 -26.72 -3.18
N GLY A 470 26.76 -27.91 -3.40
CA GLY A 470 26.60 -28.48 -4.74
C GLY A 470 25.82 -27.56 -5.68
N LEU A 471 24.71 -26.95 -5.21
CA LEU A 471 23.94 -25.98 -5.99
C LEU A 471 24.75 -24.71 -6.35
N LEU A 472 25.65 -24.28 -5.47
CA LEU A 472 26.52 -23.11 -5.70
C LEU A 472 27.65 -23.41 -6.68
N ASP A 473 28.11 -24.67 -6.71
CA ASP A 473 29.25 -25.17 -7.49
C ASP A 473 28.89 -25.58 -8.92
N LEU A 474 27.60 -25.63 -9.29
CA LEU A 474 27.17 -25.95 -10.66
C LEU A 474 27.81 -25.01 -11.70
N THR A 475 28.46 -25.57 -12.72
CA THR A 475 29.21 -24.82 -13.73
C THR A 475 28.72 -25.04 -15.17
N LYS A 476 29.22 -24.20 -16.10
CA LYS A 476 28.91 -24.24 -17.55
C LYS A 476 29.21 -25.58 -18.23
N GLU A 477 30.22 -26.32 -17.75
CA GLU A 477 30.64 -27.58 -18.35
C GLU A 477 29.62 -28.71 -18.09
N ASP A 478 28.75 -28.54 -17.09
CA ASP A 478 27.61 -29.41 -16.82
C ASP A 478 26.36 -29.06 -17.67
N ASN A 479 26.57 -28.37 -18.80
CA ASN A 479 25.56 -27.89 -19.76
C ASN A 479 24.67 -26.72 -19.29
N TYR A 480 25.04 -26.04 -18.19
CA TYR A 480 24.29 -24.87 -17.70
C TYR A 480 25.21 -23.80 -17.09
N THR A 481 25.18 -22.57 -17.62
CA THR A 481 25.79 -21.38 -16.97
C THR A 481 25.45 -21.30 -15.49
N LEU A 482 26.44 -21.03 -14.58
CA LEU A 482 26.27 -20.60 -13.17
C LEU A 482 24.79 -20.31 -12.87
N LEU A 483 24.03 -21.35 -12.50
CA LEU A 483 22.58 -21.34 -12.74
C LEU A 483 21.85 -20.42 -11.79
N PHE A 484 22.35 -20.32 -10.56
CA PHE A 484 21.67 -19.61 -9.49
C PHE A 484 22.55 -18.48 -8.94
N ASP A 485 21.99 -17.28 -8.98
CA ASP A 485 22.56 -16.13 -8.29
C ASP A 485 22.43 -16.30 -6.78
N GLU A 486 21.33 -16.91 -6.31
CA GLU A 486 21.08 -17.20 -4.90
C GLU A 486 20.46 -18.59 -4.67
N VAL A 487 20.76 -19.17 -3.51
CA VAL A 487 20.10 -20.35 -2.96
C VAL A 487 19.38 -19.95 -1.68
N HIS A 488 18.06 -20.10 -1.65
CA HIS A 488 17.23 -19.80 -0.48
C HIS A 488 16.94 -21.09 0.26
N VAL A 489 17.48 -21.22 1.47
CA VAL A 489 17.18 -22.34 2.38
C VAL A 489 15.87 -22.02 3.11
N LEU A 490 14.91 -22.94 3.03
CA LEU A 490 13.55 -22.78 3.54
C LEU A 490 13.28 -23.83 4.61
N PRO A 491 13.52 -23.53 5.91
CA PRO A 491 13.08 -24.37 7.00
C PRO A 491 11.54 -24.41 7.02
N VAL A 492 10.94 -25.59 7.04
CA VAL A 492 9.47 -25.73 7.10
C VAL A 492 8.93 -25.05 8.36
N TYR A 493 7.97 -24.13 8.24
CA TYR A 493 7.37 -23.46 9.40
C TYR A 493 6.40 -24.39 10.13
N TYR A 494 5.38 -24.87 9.42
CA TYR A 494 4.31 -25.69 9.96
C TYR A 494 4.03 -26.89 9.05
N HIS A 495 4.38 -28.10 9.50
CA HIS A 495 4.29 -29.28 8.64
C HIS A 495 2.82 -29.66 8.35
N THR A 496 2.47 -29.95 7.10
CA THR A 496 1.12 -30.41 6.71
C THR A 496 0.65 -31.66 7.47
N PHE A 497 1.54 -32.59 7.83
CA PHE A 497 1.19 -33.80 8.59
C PHE A 497 1.36 -33.60 10.10
N ALA A 498 0.27 -33.77 10.85
CA ALA A 498 0.24 -33.57 12.30
C ALA A 498 1.27 -34.42 13.07
N ASN A 499 1.49 -35.67 12.66
CA ASN A 499 2.47 -36.58 13.27
C ASN A 499 3.92 -36.09 13.14
N LYS A 500 4.22 -35.28 12.12
CA LYS A 500 5.54 -34.69 11.91
C LYS A 500 5.70 -33.36 12.65
N ARG A 501 4.60 -32.66 12.98
CA ARG A 501 4.65 -31.38 13.72
C ARG A 501 5.29 -31.55 15.10
N GLN A 502 4.91 -32.61 15.82
CA GLN A 502 5.39 -32.90 17.18
C GLN A 502 6.88 -33.27 17.24
N LEU A 503 7.48 -33.64 16.12
CA LEU A 503 8.89 -34.05 16.03
C LEU A 503 9.83 -32.88 15.72
N LEU A 504 9.31 -31.69 15.41
CA LEU A 504 10.11 -30.52 15.05
C LEU A 504 10.50 -29.73 16.30
N ALA A 505 11.78 -29.37 16.40
CA ALA A 505 12.19 -28.31 17.32
C ALA A 505 11.46 -26.99 16.98
N PRO A 506 11.27 -26.08 17.96
CA PRO A 506 10.65 -24.79 17.72
C PRO A 506 11.27 -24.07 16.51
N TYR A 507 10.42 -23.43 15.69
CA TYR A 507 10.84 -22.86 14.40
C TYR A 507 12.01 -21.89 14.52
N GLY A 508 11.99 -20.99 15.52
CA GLY A 508 13.07 -20.05 15.77
C GLY A 508 14.44 -20.71 15.98
N HIS A 509 14.49 -21.84 16.70
CA HIS A 509 15.73 -22.60 16.87
C HIS A 509 16.21 -23.22 15.55
N ARG A 510 15.30 -23.72 14.72
CA ARG A 510 15.68 -24.30 13.42
C ARG A 510 16.22 -23.26 12.45
N VAL A 511 15.63 -22.06 12.43
CA VAL A 511 16.16 -20.92 11.65
C VAL A 511 17.56 -20.54 12.14
N ALA A 512 17.75 -20.35 13.45
CA ALA A 512 19.05 -20.02 14.03
C ALA A 512 20.12 -21.10 13.75
N MET A 513 19.74 -22.38 13.85
CA MET A 513 20.64 -23.48 13.47
C MET A 513 20.98 -23.47 11.98
N CYS A 514 20.06 -23.08 11.09
CA CYS A 514 20.37 -22.91 9.67
C CYS A 514 21.35 -21.76 9.45
N GLU A 515 21.13 -20.60 10.07
CA GLU A 515 22.06 -19.46 9.99
C GLU A 515 23.48 -19.87 10.42
N LEU A 516 23.61 -20.65 11.49
CA LEU A 516 24.89 -21.19 11.95
C LEU A 516 25.47 -22.26 11.00
N ALA A 517 24.63 -23.13 10.43
CA ALA A 517 25.06 -24.20 9.54
C ALA A 517 25.61 -23.68 8.20
N PHE A 518 24.99 -22.63 7.67
CA PHE A 518 25.31 -22.07 6.35
C PHE A 518 26.13 -20.79 6.41
N ALA A 519 26.50 -20.29 7.60
CA ALA A 519 27.24 -19.04 7.81
C ALA A 519 28.47 -18.91 6.89
N ASP A 520 29.24 -19.98 6.74
CA ASP A 520 30.47 -19.96 5.94
C ASP A 520 30.16 -19.83 4.44
N LEU A 521 29.00 -20.33 3.97
CA LEU A 521 28.51 -20.20 2.59
C LEU A 521 27.78 -18.88 2.33
N SER A 522 27.13 -18.32 3.34
CA SER A 522 26.43 -17.02 3.27
C SER A 522 27.37 -15.83 3.12
N SER A 523 28.67 -16.00 3.38
CA SER A 523 29.70 -14.94 3.29
C SER A 523 29.80 -14.25 1.92
N ASN A 524 29.35 -14.92 0.84
CA ASN A 524 29.34 -14.38 -0.52
C ASN A 524 27.97 -13.81 -0.96
N ASN A 525 27.02 -13.61 -0.04
CA ASN A 525 25.63 -13.18 -0.29
C ASN A 525 24.83 -14.08 -1.27
N ARG A 526 25.29 -15.31 -1.52
CA ARG A 526 24.62 -16.28 -2.40
C ARG A 526 23.70 -17.25 -1.67
N VAL A 527 23.73 -17.30 -0.34
CA VAL A 527 22.87 -18.20 0.47
C VAL A 527 22.04 -17.39 1.44
N VAL A 528 20.71 -17.50 1.31
CA VAL A 528 19.73 -16.77 2.11
C VAL A 528 18.96 -17.78 2.97
N ILE A 529 18.93 -17.58 4.28
CA ILE A 529 18.03 -18.33 5.17
C ILE A 529 16.69 -17.61 5.17
N SER A 530 15.71 -18.19 4.48
CA SER A 530 14.45 -17.50 4.17
C SER A 530 13.36 -17.90 5.16
N ARG A 531 12.67 -16.88 5.71
CA ARG A 531 11.45 -17.03 6.50
C ARG A 531 10.16 -17.04 5.66
N ALA A 532 10.27 -17.25 4.35
CA ALA A 532 9.11 -17.22 3.46
C ALA A 532 8.04 -18.29 3.81
N GLU A 533 8.44 -19.44 4.35
CA GLU A 533 7.51 -20.46 4.88
C GLU A 533 6.62 -19.90 6.01
N GLU A 534 7.19 -19.14 6.95
CA GLU A 534 6.46 -18.48 8.04
C GLU A 534 5.52 -17.39 7.51
N ARG A 535 5.99 -16.57 6.56
CA ARG A 535 5.15 -15.54 5.93
C ARG A 535 3.99 -16.14 5.15
N SER A 536 4.25 -17.19 4.37
CA SER A 536 3.22 -17.89 3.58
C SER A 536 2.15 -18.47 4.49
N PHE A 537 2.55 -19.04 5.63
CA PHE A 537 1.59 -19.55 6.62
C PHE A 537 0.70 -18.44 7.22
N HIS A 538 1.28 -17.35 7.70
CA HIS A 538 0.52 -16.24 8.31
C HIS A 538 -0.37 -15.52 7.29
N ARG A 539 0.08 -15.40 6.04
CA ARG A 539 -0.73 -14.86 4.95
C ARG A 539 -2.01 -15.66 4.71
N HIS A 540 -1.95 -16.98 4.86
CA HIS A 540 -3.13 -17.84 4.77
C HIS A 540 -3.96 -17.82 6.04
N LEU A 541 -3.33 -17.69 7.21
CA LEU A 541 -4.02 -17.56 8.48
C LEU A 541 -4.90 -16.30 8.54
N GLY A 542 -4.40 -15.16 8.07
CA GLY A 542 -5.15 -13.90 8.02
C GLY A 542 -6.36 -13.89 7.06
N ARG A 543 -6.54 -14.96 6.26
CA ARG A 543 -7.69 -15.15 5.36
C ARG A 543 -8.82 -15.98 5.98
N ILE A 544 -8.71 -16.37 7.25
CA ILE A 544 -9.64 -17.29 7.92
C ILE A 544 -10.29 -16.60 9.12
N SER A 545 -11.61 -16.76 9.26
CA SER A 545 -12.44 -15.99 10.20
C SER A 545 -12.73 -16.69 11.55
N GLU A 546 -12.32 -17.94 11.79
CA GLU A 546 -12.60 -18.66 13.04
C GLU A 546 -11.41 -19.52 13.57
N GLU A 547 -11.28 -19.61 14.91
CA GLU A 547 -10.24 -20.39 15.61
C GLU A 547 -10.24 -21.91 15.32
N LYS A 548 -11.38 -22.48 14.89
CA LYS A 548 -11.50 -23.93 14.60
C LYS A 548 -10.72 -24.38 13.36
N ASP A 549 -10.29 -23.45 12.52
CA ASP A 549 -9.67 -23.74 11.23
C ASP A 549 -8.13 -23.84 11.28
N LEU A 550 -7.50 -23.49 12.41
CA LEU A 550 -6.03 -23.58 12.53
C LEU A 550 -5.52 -25.03 12.45
N ALA A 551 -6.32 -25.98 12.94
CA ALA A 551 -6.00 -27.41 12.88
C ALA A 551 -6.19 -28.00 11.47
N THR A 552 -7.07 -27.42 10.66
CA THR A 552 -7.41 -27.86 9.30
C THR A 552 -6.62 -27.10 8.22
N LEU A 553 -5.97 -25.99 8.57
CA LEU A 553 -5.14 -25.20 7.67
C LEU A 553 -3.98 -26.02 7.09
N GLN A 554 -4.03 -26.25 5.79
CA GLN A 554 -2.97 -26.90 5.02
C GLN A 554 -2.34 -25.88 4.08
N VAL A 555 -1.19 -25.34 4.43
CA VAL A 555 -0.35 -24.53 3.52
C VAL A 555 0.68 -25.46 2.89
N GLY A 556 0.82 -25.40 1.57
CA GLY A 556 1.73 -26.24 0.78
C GLY A 556 2.67 -25.43 -0.11
N THR A 557 3.59 -26.10 -0.80
CA THR A 557 4.62 -25.44 -1.62
C THR A 557 4.04 -24.58 -2.75
N ALA A 558 2.89 -24.94 -3.33
CA ALA A 558 2.22 -24.09 -4.32
C ALA A 558 1.84 -22.72 -3.73
N ASP A 559 1.33 -22.72 -2.49
CA ASP A 559 0.89 -21.51 -1.78
C ASP A 559 2.10 -20.60 -1.43
N LEU A 560 3.27 -21.19 -1.16
CA LEU A 560 4.55 -20.49 -1.00
C LEU A 560 5.03 -19.87 -2.32
N LEU A 561 4.97 -20.63 -3.42
CA LEU A 561 5.44 -20.18 -4.73
C LEU A 561 4.61 -19.02 -5.29
N GLU A 562 3.28 -19.06 -5.11
CA GLU A 562 2.40 -17.94 -5.48
C GLU A 562 2.79 -16.67 -4.74
N MET A 563 2.96 -16.76 -3.42
CA MET A 563 3.41 -15.61 -2.63
C MET A 563 4.76 -15.06 -3.10
N LEU A 564 5.75 -15.92 -3.37
CA LEU A 564 7.08 -15.49 -3.81
C LEU A 564 7.06 -14.85 -5.21
N LEU A 565 6.24 -15.38 -6.13
CA LEU A 565 6.08 -14.81 -7.47
C LEU A 565 5.34 -13.48 -7.42
N GLU A 566 4.33 -13.34 -6.56
CA GLU A 566 3.66 -12.07 -6.29
C GLU A 566 4.63 -11.04 -5.69
N GLU A 567 5.40 -11.40 -4.65
CA GLU A 567 6.43 -10.53 -4.05
C GLU A 567 7.47 -10.06 -5.10
N ALA A 568 7.90 -10.96 -6.00
CA ALA A 568 8.84 -10.65 -7.08
C ALA A 568 8.22 -9.71 -8.14
N ASN A 569 6.96 -9.95 -8.51
CA ASN A 569 6.21 -9.12 -9.45
C ASN A 569 5.94 -7.72 -8.87
N GLU A 570 5.55 -7.62 -7.60
CA GLU A 570 5.34 -6.35 -6.89
C GLU A 570 6.64 -5.53 -6.82
N SER A 571 7.77 -6.19 -6.58
CA SER A 571 9.10 -5.58 -6.53
C SER A 571 9.70 -5.31 -7.92
N ASN A 572 9.00 -5.70 -8.99
CA ASN A 572 9.46 -5.62 -10.38
C ASN A 572 10.84 -6.29 -10.59
N ALA A 573 11.13 -7.31 -9.77
CA ALA A 573 12.36 -8.06 -9.83
C ALA A 573 12.17 -9.21 -10.82
N GLU A 574 12.97 -9.23 -11.89
CA GLU A 574 12.96 -10.33 -12.86
C GLU A 574 13.62 -11.54 -12.18
N VAL A 575 12.81 -12.40 -11.56
CA VAL A 575 13.26 -13.54 -10.77
C VAL A 575 12.75 -14.84 -11.36
N GLU A 576 13.67 -15.79 -11.43
CA GLU A 576 13.40 -17.13 -11.89
C GLU A 576 13.59 -18.13 -10.74
N PHE A 577 12.49 -18.71 -10.26
CA PHE A 577 12.55 -19.71 -9.20
C PHE A 577 12.75 -21.12 -9.76
N SER A 578 13.67 -21.86 -9.15
CA SER A 578 13.80 -23.32 -9.30
C SER A 578 13.65 -23.97 -7.93
N PHE A 579 13.17 -25.22 -7.88
CA PHE A 579 12.98 -25.91 -6.60
C PHE A 579 13.87 -27.16 -6.52
N CYS A 580 14.68 -27.23 -5.46
CA CYS A 580 15.59 -28.35 -5.20
C CYS A 580 14.93 -29.40 -4.30
N LEU A 581 14.92 -30.64 -4.76
CA LEU A 581 14.23 -31.78 -4.16
C LEU A 581 15.16 -32.98 -4.02
N GLY A 582 14.97 -33.78 -2.98
CA GLY A 582 15.50 -35.14 -2.95
C GLY A 582 14.77 -36.03 -3.97
N ALA A 583 15.42 -37.10 -4.44
CA ALA A 583 14.85 -38.06 -5.39
C ALA A 583 13.48 -38.62 -4.94
N ASP A 584 13.34 -38.98 -3.66
CA ASP A 584 12.08 -39.47 -3.07
C ASP A 584 10.95 -38.44 -3.17
N THR A 585 11.28 -37.19 -2.88
CA THR A 585 10.37 -36.07 -2.85
C THR A 585 9.93 -35.67 -4.26
N PHE A 586 10.83 -35.75 -5.23
CA PHE A 586 10.52 -35.59 -6.65
C PHE A 586 9.57 -36.69 -7.16
N LEU A 587 9.79 -37.95 -6.78
CA LEU A 587 8.88 -39.03 -7.14
C LEU A 587 7.48 -38.82 -6.53
N ASP A 588 7.38 -38.35 -5.29
CA ASP A 588 6.10 -38.03 -4.65
C ASP A 588 5.37 -36.84 -5.32
N LEU A 589 6.09 -35.78 -5.66
CA LEU A 589 5.54 -34.62 -6.37
C LEU A 589 5.00 -35.03 -7.75
N THR A 590 5.78 -35.80 -8.50
CA THR A 590 5.42 -36.21 -9.87
C THR A 590 4.45 -37.39 -9.90
N ALA A 591 4.23 -38.08 -8.77
CA ALA A 591 3.11 -38.99 -8.57
C ALA A 591 1.83 -38.27 -8.09
N TRP A 592 1.82 -36.93 -8.09
CA TRP A 592 0.71 -36.07 -7.71
C TRP A 592 0.26 -36.21 -6.24
N LYS A 593 1.16 -36.62 -5.34
CA LYS A 593 0.83 -36.83 -3.92
C LYS A 593 0.82 -35.55 -3.09
N TRP A 594 1.42 -34.46 -3.59
CA TRP A 594 1.43 -33.18 -2.91
C TRP A 594 0.11 -32.42 -3.15
N LYS A 595 -0.31 -31.62 -2.16
CA LYS A 595 -1.37 -30.63 -2.34
C LYS A 595 -0.98 -29.72 -3.50
N ARG A 596 -1.85 -29.64 -4.52
CA ARG A 596 -1.64 -28.81 -5.72
C ARG A 596 -0.32 -29.12 -6.46
N SER A 597 0.07 -30.40 -6.53
CA SER A 597 1.31 -30.86 -7.21
C SER A 597 1.50 -30.29 -8.63
N LYS A 598 0.43 -30.23 -9.44
CA LYS A 598 0.48 -29.67 -10.80
C LYS A 598 0.77 -28.16 -10.81
N ASP A 599 0.26 -27.44 -9.82
CA ASP A 599 0.49 -26.00 -9.72
C ASP A 599 1.95 -25.72 -9.38
N VAL A 600 2.59 -26.55 -8.55
CA VAL A 600 4.04 -26.44 -8.27
C VAL A 600 4.86 -26.51 -9.57
N LEU A 601 4.59 -27.48 -10.44
CA LEU A 601 5.26 -27.59 -11.74
C LEU A 601 4.96 -26.39 -12.64
N ARG A 602 3.70 -25.96 -12.71
CA ARG A 602 3.27 -24.82 -13.54
C ARG A 602 3.93 -23.52 -13.09
N LEU A 603 3.91 -23.21 -11.79
CA LEU A 603 4.46 -21.97 -11.22
C LEU A 603 5.99 -21.89 -11.37
N LEU A 604 6.66 -23.04 -11.34
CA LEU A 604 8.10 -23.13 -11.60
C LEU A 604 8.46 -23.19 -13.08
N GLU A 605 7.48 -23.19 -14.00
CA GLU A 605 7.68 -23.52 -15.42
C GLU A 605 8.49 -24.82 -15.61
N GLY A 606 8.25 -25.81 -14.76
CA GLY A 606 8.92 -27.10 -14.75
C GLY A 606 10.35 -27.09 -14.19
N ARG A 607 10.89 -25.96 -13.72
CA ARG A 607 12.28 -25.85 -13.24
C ARG A 607 12.49 -26.54 -11.89
N LEU A 608 13.07 -27.73 -11.93
CA LEU A 608 13.37 -28.53 -10.74
C LEU A 608 14.82 -29.02 -10.75
N VAL A 609 15.41 -29.10 -9.56
CA VAL A 609 16.71 -29.73 -9.33
C VAL A 609 16.48 -30.95 -8.45
N VAL A 610 16.92 -32.12 -8.91
CA VAL A 610 16.72 -33.37 -8.19
C VAL A 610 18.06 -33.89 -7.72
N VAL A 611 18.21 -33.97 -6.40
CA VAL A 611 19.40 -34.52 -5.75
C VAL A 611 19.23 -36.01 -5.61
N HIS A 612 20.13 -36.76 -6.25
CA HIS A 612 20.22 -38.21 -6.05
C HIS A 612 21.15 -38.52 -4.89
N ARG A 613 20.78 -39.55 -4.13
CA ARG A 613 21.60 -40.13 -3.07
C ARG A 613 21.58 -41.65 -3.23
N GLU A 614 22.75 -42.27 -3.09
CA GLU A 614 22.88 -43.72 -3.13
C GLU A 614 22.01 -44.38 -2.04
N GLY A 615 21.21 -45.38 -2.44
CA GLY A 615 20.41 -46.20 -1.52
C GLY A 615 18.91 -45.87 -1.41
N MET A 616 18.42 -44.75 -1.96
CA MET A 616 16.99 -44.36 -1.86
C MET A 616 16.14 -44.77 -3.08
N ALA A 617 16.63 -44.47 -4.30
CA ALA A 617 15.98 -44.82 -5.56
C ALA A 617 17.03 -45.31 -6.57
N LYS A 618 16.65 -46.28 -7.42
CA LYS A 618 17.52 -46.73 -8.50
C LYS A 618 17.72 -45.57 -9.47
N LYS A 619 18.98 -45.26 -9.77
CA LYS A 619 19.35 -44.11 -10.61
C LYS A 619 18.70 -44.19 -11.99
N GLU A 620 18.55 -45.39 -12.55
CA GLU A 620 17.87 -45.56 -13.85
C GLU A 620 16.38 -45.17 -13.80
N GLU A 621 15.65 -45.61 -12.78
CA GLU A 621 14.22 -45.31 -12.62
C GLU A 621 13.98 -43.81 -12.43
N LEU A 622 14.87 -43.15 -11.68
CA LEU A 622 14.82 -41.70 -11.50
C LEU A 622 15.05 -40.95 -12.81
N LEU A 623 16.06 -41.37 -13.59
CA LEU A 623 16.36 -40.78 -14.90
C LEU A 623 15.21 -40.97 -15.89
N ASP A 624 14.58 -42.15 -15.91
CA ASP A 624 13.41 -42.41 -16.74
C ASP A 624 12.22 -41.50 -16.36
N ARG A 625 11.99 -41.29 -15.06
CA ARG A 625 10.94 -40.37 -14.60
C ARG A 625 11.26 -38.92 -14.96
N ILE A 626 12.50 -38.46 -14.76
CA ILE A 626 12.95 -37.11 -15.15
C ILE A 626 12.71 -36.89 -16.64
N LYS A 627 13.12 -37.85 -17.48
CA LYS A 627 12.91 -37.80 -18.91
C LYS A 627 11.43 -37.70 -19.27
N HIS A 628 10.58 -38.53 -18.66
CA HIS A 628 9.14 -38.49 -18.91
C HIS A 628 8.50 -37.14 -18.55
N VAL A 629 8.88 -36.55 -17.41
CA VAL A 629 8.37 -35.25 -16.97
C VAL A 629 8.82 -34.14 -17.93
N ASN A 630 10.07 -34.17 -18.38
CA ASN A 630 10.58 -33.20 -19.36
C ASN A 630 9.90 -33.35 -20.75
N ASP A 631 9.72 -34.58 -21.21
CA ASP A 631 9.19 -34.86 -22.56
C ASP A 631 7.66 -34.65 -22.66
N THR A 632 6.91 -34.97 -21.60
CA THR A 632 5.43 -35.05 -21.67
C THR A 632 4.68 -34.13 -20.71
N GLU A 633 5.32 -33.65 -19.66
CA GLU A 633 4.69 -32.83 -18.61
C GLU A 633 5.23 -31.39 -18.57
N GLY A 634 6.04 -30.99 -19.57
CA GLY A 634 6.60 -29.64 -19.69
C GLY A 634 7.70 -29.35 -18.65
N GLY A 635 8.34 -30.38 -18.11
CA GLY A 635 9.42 -30.27 -17.14
C GLY A 635 10.70 -29.65 -17.70
N ARG A 636 11.40 -28.92 -16.84
CA ARG A 636 12.80 -28.49 -16.99
C ARG A 636 13.57 -29.02 -15.78
N VAL A 637 13.55 -30.33 -15.63
CA VAL A 637 14.11 -31.05 -14.49
C VAL A 637 15.56 -31.45 -14.78
N MET A 638 16.47 -31.10 -13.88
CA MET A 638 17.86 -31.55 -13.91
C MET A 638 18.18 -32.42 -12.69
N MET A 639 19.07 -33.39 -12.88
CA MET A 639 19.62 -34.19 -11.78
C MET A 639 20.97 -33.60 -11.37
N MET A 640 21.18 -33.46 -10.06
CA MET A 640 22.45 -33.07 -9.47
C MET A 640 23.00 -34.23 -8.65
N ASP A 641 24.19 -34.71 -9.04
CA ASP A 641 24.98 -35.63 -8.22
C ASP A 641 25.85 -34.79 -7.28
N VAL A 642 25.79 -35.08 -5.97
CA VAL A 642 26.62 -34.39 -4.97
C VAL A 642 27.58 -35.43 -4.38
N PRO A 643 28.85 -35.48 -4.82
CA PRO A 643 29.78 -36.56 -4.49
C PRO A 643 30.06 -36.75 -3.00
N VAL A 644 29.91 -35.67 -2.22
CA VAL A 644 30.15 -35.64 -0.78
C VAL A 644 28.95 -36.10 0.05
N LEU A 645 27.80 -36.42 -0.56
CA LEU A 645 26.65 -36.89 0.21
C LEU A 645 26.91 -38.27 0.80
N GLU A 646 26.86 -38.32 2.13
CA GLU A 646 27.04 -39.53 2.92
C GLU A 646 25.69 -40.01 3.47
N ASP A 647 25.70 -41.13 4.19
CA ASP A 647 24.50 -41.64 4.87
C ASP A 647 24.13 -40.83 6.14
N VAL A 648 24.07 -39.50 6.01
CA VAL A 648 23.76 -38.54 7.09
C VAL A 648 22.27 -38.19 7.06
N SER A 649 21.60 -38.20 8.21
CA SER A 649 20.21 -37.75 8.31
C SER A 649 19.97 -36.99 9.61
N SER A 650 19.07 -36.02 9.58
CA SER A 650 18.64 -35.29 10.78
C SER A 650 18.03 -36.23 11.83
N SER A 651 17.41 -37.34 11.42
CA SER A 651 16.88 -38.34 12.36
C SER A 651 17.97 -39.01 13.17
N LYS A 652 19.05 -39.48 12.53
CA LYS A 652 20.22 -40.02 13.24
C LYS A 652 20.83 -38.98 14.18
N ALA A 653 20.92 -37.73 13.74
CA ALA A 653 21.47 -36.65 14.56
C ALA A 653 20.67 -36.39 15.85
N ARG A 654 19.34 -36.52 15.83
CA ARG A 654 18.49 -36.32 17.03
C ARG A 654 18.68 -37.40 18.10
N GLU A 655 19.13 -38.58 17.72
CA GLU A 655 19.28 -39.75 18.62
C GLU A 655 20.65 -39.78 19.32
N LEU A 656 21.65 -39.04 18.81
CA LEU A 656 23.01 -39.06 19.34
C LEU A 656 23.13 -38.21 20.61
N THR A 657 23.67 -38.78 21.69
CA THR A 657 23.86 -38.10 22.97
C THR A 657 25.29 -37.59 23.19
N ALA A 658 26.25 -38.06 22.38
CA ALA A 658 27.65 -37.67 22.49
C ALA A 658 27.99 -36.53 21.51
N LYS A 659 28.55 -35.42 22.03
CA LYS A 659 28.95 -34.25 21.23
C LYS A 659 29.82 -34.63 20.03
N HIS A 660 30.83 -35.48 20.27
CA HIS A 660 31.77 -35.92 19.26
C HIS A 660 31.11 -36.67 18.10
N ASP A 661 30.10 -37.49 18.39
CA ASP A 661 29.39 -38.23 17.33
C ASP A 661 28.42 -37.33 16.57
N LEU A 662 27.80 -36.36 17.25
CA LEU A 662 26.94 -35.37 16.60
C LEU A 662 27.75 -34.47 15.65
N GLN A 663 28.98 -34.09 16.01
CA GLN A 663 29.88 -33.31 15.17
C GLN A 663 30.27 -34.00 13.85
N LYS A 664 30.10 -35.33 13.75
CA LYS A 664 30.28 -36.05 12.48
C LYS A 664 29.14 -35.79 11.49
N LEU A 665 27.95 -35.44 11.98
CA LEU A 665 26.74 -35.29 11.18
C LEU A 665 26.29 -33.83 11.03
N VAL A 666 26.63 -32.97 11.98
CA VAL A 666 26.11 -31.61 12.14
C VAL A 666 27.26 -30.61 12.32
N PRO A 667 27.21 -29.40 11.72
CA PRO A 667 28.28 -28.41 11.86
C PRO A 667 28.62 -28.08 13.32
N PRO A 668 29.90 -27.88 13.69
CA PRO A 668 30.30 -27.65 15.09
C PRO A 668 29.54 -26.52 15.79
N LYS A 669 29.34 -25.38 15.11
CA LYS A 669 28.58 -24.23 15.64
C LYS A 669 27.13 -24.59 15.98
N VAL A 670 26.52 -25.48 15.19
CA VAL A 670 25.15 -25.97 15.42
C VAL A 670 25.12 -26.97 16.56
N VAL A 671 26.15 -27.81 16.70
CA VAL A 671 26.28 -28.71 17.86
C VAL A 671 26.37 -27.90 19.15
N ASP A 672 27.19 -26.84 19.17
CA ASP A 672 27.31 -25.96 20.34
C ASP A 672 25.97 -25.29 20.67
N TYR A 673 25.21 -24.86 19.65
CA TYR A 673 23.86 -24.31 19.81
C TYR A 673 22.87 -25.34 20.39
N ILE A 674 22.86 -26.57 19.87
CA ILE A 674 22.01 -27.67 20.35
C ILE A 674 22.28 -27.94 21.83
N GLN A 675 23.55 -27.97 22.23
CA GLN A 675 23.93 -28.19 23.64
C GLN A 675 23.52 -27.02 24.52
N LEU A 676 23.79 -25.78 24.09
CA LEU A 676 23.46 -24.56 24.83
C LEU A 676 21.96 -24.46 25.11
N HIS A 677 21.15 -24.77 24.10
CA HIS A 677 19.68 -24.69 24.18
C HIS A 677 19.02 -26.00 24.61
N LYS A 678 19.79 -27.02 25.02
CA LYS A 678 19.31 -28.32 25.48
C LYS A 678 18.28 -28.95 24.51
N LEU A 679 18.59 -28.94 23.21
CA LEU A 679 17.69 -29.47 22.17
C LEU A 679 17.93 -30.98 21.95
N TYR A 680 16.89 -31.68 21.47
CA TYR A 680 16.94 -33.12 21.14
C TYR A 680 17.38 -33.99 22.33
N SER A 681 18.26 -34.96 22.08
CA SER A 681 18.90 -35.85 23.07
C SER A 681 19.72 -35.14 24.16
N PHE A 682 19.97 -33.83 24.02
CA PHE A 682 20.65 -33.00 25.03
C PHE A 682 19.66 -32.24 25.94
N GLY A 683 18.35 -32.35 25.67
CA GLY A 683 17.29 -31.95 26.58
C GLY A 683 17.14 -32.91 27.75
N GLU A 684 16.71 -32.38 28.90
CA GLU A 684 16.07 -33.25 29.90
C GLU A 684 14.79 -33.80 29.23
N GLY A 685 14.64 -35.12 29.21
CA GLY A 685 13.70 -35.84 28.33
C GLY A 685 12.29 -35.25 28.27
N ILE A 686 11.69 -35.36 27.08
CA ILE A 686 10.30 -35.00 26.74
C ILE A 686 9.32 -35.35 27.86
#